data_AF-A0A3M1GCW7-F1
#
_entry.id   AF-A0A3M1GCW7-F1
#
_cell.length_a   1.000
_cell.length_b   1.000
_cell.length_c   1.000
_cell.angle_alpha   90.00
_cell.angle_beta   90.00
_cell.angle_gamma   90.00
#
_symmetry.space_group_name_H-M   'P 1'
#
loop_
_entity.id
_entity.type
_entity.pdbx_description
1 polymer ?
#
loop_
_entity_poly.entity_id
_entity_poly.type
_entity_poly.pdbx_seq_one_letter_code
_entity_poly.pdbx_strand_id
1 'polypeptide(L)'
;YLSAQGLVDPWLNGRRVTEDLFVPGWPDYTRRVFYVAYDVTEEMRVGENALGIVLGDGWYSGTMLRDQQAGPTPRVSAWIELYSADGGRRRVFLDGGARVAQGPIVLQGIYAGETYDARREQPDWATPGGAASWEWSNVVIEPTPPVAVTARFSPPVRRIEEIRPVAHRRAGPTVHRFDLGQNMVGWIRLKVRAAPGTEVIIRFAEMLEADGSLHLRNLRSAAATARYIARGDPQGEVWEPHFTFFGFRHVEVSGLETLPEDAVTGIVVHTDLRRIGSFECSAPLLNQLYRNTLWGQKGNFLELPTDCPQRDERLGWTGDAQVFCHTANYNLESYAFYRQWLRTLRDSFVDGPEGGFPSVAPNTGFIIGAAGWADAGVIVPWVVYLHSGDRRVLEESFDAARRWVDIMRAQAPDGIRRSRKAYGDWLAPGAPKPGEAPTPYVLIATAFYAHSADLVARMADVLGEVEQARHYRALFEEVRRAFQREFIAADGAIVSDEQTAYVLALAFDLVDEARRPAMVKHLESAIAAKDDHLATGFLGTYLLAPTLTKVGLTDLAYRIVQQETYPGWLFSVKNGATTIWERWDSWTPEQGFHPEGMNSFNHYAYGAIVGWFYHTVAGIRPDPRQPGWRRFILAPEPGGGLTFARASLETPYGRVASYWKVEAGGWSWEVEVPANTSAEVHLPVETAEDVVADGRDLLSAQGVSDVREADGRVAFRLDSGAYRFRVRAP
;
A
#
# COMPACT_ATOMS: atom_id res chain seq x y z
N TYR A 1 6.52 12.38 25.96
CA TYR A 1 5.27 12.38 25.17
C TYR A 1 5.27 13.59 24.27
N LEU A 2 4.89 13.42 22.99
CA LEU A 2 4.98 14.44 21.96
C LEU A 2 3.84 14.29 20.95
N SER A 3 3.26 15.40 20.52
CA SER A 3 2.22 15.48 19.49
C SER A 3 2.34 16.80 18.73
N ALA A 4 1.86 16.83 17.49
CA ALA A 4 1.78 18.03 16.69
C ALA A 4 0.57 18.02 15.74
N GLN A 5 0.07 19.21 15.44
CA GLN A 5 -0.63 19.50 14.19
C GLN A 5 0.42 20.09 13.26
N GLY A 6 1.03 19.24 12.43
CA GLY A 6 2.31 19.51 11.76
C GLY A 6 3.26 18.34 12.00
N LEU A 7 4.57 18.57 11.83
CA LEU A 7 5.60 17.55 12.06
C LEU A 7 6.63 18.03 13.07
N VAL A 8 7.32 17.10 13.74
CA VAL A 8 8.32 17.44 14.74
C VAL A 8 9.59 16.60 14.60
N ASP A 9 10.75 17.23 14.77
CA ASP A 9 12.04 16.58 15.00
C ASP A 9 12.53 16.99 16.41
N PRO A 10 12.31 16.13 17.43
CA PRO A 10 12.64 16.43 18.82
C PRO A 10 14.11 16.17 19.17
N TRP A 11 14.70 17.08 19.95
CA TRP A 11 16.07 17.03 20.45
C TRP A 11 16.10 17.21 21.97
N LEU A 12 16.95 16.45 22.66
CA LEU A 12 17.19 16.57 24.10
C LEU A 12 18.69 16.65 24.35
N ASN A 13 19.12 17.73 25.00
CA ASN A 13 20.53 17.95 25.38
C ASN A 13 21.52 17.80 24.20
N GLY A 14 21.15 18.33 23.04
CA GLY A 14 21.95 18.32 21.82
C GLY A 14 21.92 17.02 21.02
N ARG A 15 21.06 16.06 21.38
CA ARG A 15 20.89 14.78 20.66
C ARG A 15 19.46 14.64 20.15
N ARG A 16 19.27 14.09 18.95
CA ARG A 16 17.94 13.69 18.48
C ARG A 16 17.36 12.64 19.43
N VAL A 17 16.08 12.79 19.76
CA VAL A 17 15.34 11.87 20.64
C VAL A 17 14.94 10.60 19.89
N THR A 18 14.82 10.68 18.56
CA THR A 18 14.35 9.55 17.73
C THR A 18 14.89 9.65 16.31
N GLU A 19 14.97 8.50 15.63
CA GLU A 19 15.21 8.39 14.18
C GLU A 19 13.89 8.34 13.38
N ASP A 20 12.74 8.37 14.07
CA ASP A 20 11.43 8.41 13.45
C ASP A 20 11.25 9.72 12.68
N LEU A 21 10.71 9.61 11.48
CA LEU A 21 10.41 10.71 10.59
C LEU A 21 8.91 10.98 10.55
N PHE A 22 8.53 12.18 10.11
CA PHE A 22 7.13 12.59 9.93
C PHE A 22 6.24 12.42 11.18
N VAL A 23 6.83 12.56 12.37
CA VAL A 23 6.12 12.44 13.64
C VAL A 23 5.14 13.61 13.82
N PRO A 24 3.88 13.41 14.23
CA PRO A 24 3.27 12.16 14.69
C PRO A 24 2.44 11.40 13.62
N GLY A 25 2.55 11.78 12.35
CA GLY A 25 1.84 11.17 11.22
C GLY A 25 0.67 12.02 10.69
N TRP A 26 -0.19 11.42 9.87
CA TRP A 26 -1.26 12.11 9.17
C TRP A 26 -2.67 11.59 9.54
N PRO A 27 -3.31 12.15 10.58
CA PRO A 27 -4.71 11.86 10.92
C PRO A 27 -5.69 12.73 10.12
N ASP A 28 -6.99 12.48 10.29
CA ASP A 28 -8.00 13.50 10.02
C ASP A 28 -7.97 14.56 11.14
N TYR A 29 -7.30 15.68 10.87
CA TYR A 29 -7.09 16.76 11.84
C TYR A 29 -8.38 17.41 12.35
N THR A 30 -9.52 17.20 11.70
CA THR A 30 -10.83 17.71 12.16
C THR A 30 -11.42 16.86 13.30
N ARG A 31 -10.92 15.63 13.46
CA ARG A 31 -11.40 14.66 14.44
C ARG A 31 -10.33 14.24 15.44
N ARG A 32 -9.05 14.22 15.03
CA ARG A 32 -7.98 13.58 15.81
C ARG A 32 -6.60 14.19 15.58
N VAL A 33 -5.77 14.07 16.61
CA VAL A 33 -4.30 14.17 16.52
C VAL A 33 -3.64 12.94 17.16
N PHE A 34 -2.51 12.52 16.61
CA PHE A 34 -1.72 11.42 17.17
C PHE A 34 -0.66 11.94 18.15
N TYR A 35 -0.35 11.17 19.19
CA TYR A 35 0.83 11.37 20.02
C TYR A 35 1.74 10.14 19.99
N VAL A 36 3.02 10.38 20.26
CA VAL A 36 4.06 9.38 20.47
C VAL A 36 4.70 9.53 21.85
N ALA A 37 5.30 8.45 22.34
CA ALA A 37 6.07 8.44 23.57
C ALA A 37 7.43 7.78 23.29
N TYR A 38 8.49 8.46 23.71
CA TYR A 38 9.87 7.98 23.62
C TYR A 38 10.41 7.85 25.05
N ASP A 39 11.17 6.78 25.29
CA ASP A 39 12.02 6.70 26.47
C ASP A 39 13.21 7.64 26.25
N VAL A 40 13.47 8.52 27.22
CA VAL A 40 14.54 9.52 27.17
C VAL A 40 15.46 9.41 28.38
N THR A 41 15.43 8.27 29.08
CA THR A 41 16.12 8.09 30.37
C THR A 41 17.62 8.31 30.23
N GLU A 42 18.24 7.85 29.13
CA GLU A 42 19.69 7.94 28.92
C GLU A 42 20.14 9.34 28.44
N GLU A 43 19.25 10.11 27.82
CA GLU A 43 19.50 11.46 27.35
C GLU A 43 19.36 12.51 28.47
N MET A 44 18.62 12.19 29.53
CA MET A 44 18.43 13.05 30.69
C MET A 44 19.72 13.20 31.51
N ARG A 45 19.94 14.40 32.04
CA ARG A 45 21.10 14.74 32.88
C ARG A 45 20.66 15.23 34.25
N VAL A 46 21.50 15.07 35.25
CA VAL A 46 21.31 15.74 36.55
C VAL A 46 21.54 17.24 36.37
N GLY A 47 20.60 18.05 36.85
CA GLY A 47 20.66 19.51 36.73
C GLY A 47 19.90 20.05 35.52
N GLU A 48 20.50 21.00 34.81
CA GLU A 48 19.87 21.66 33.67
C GLU A 48 19.75 20.72 32.46
N ASN A 49 18.59 20.76 31.82
CA ASN A 49 18.29 20.00 30.61
C ASN A 49 17.61 20.95 29.60
N ALA A 50 17.80 20.70 28.31
CA ALA A 50 17.18 21.47 27.23
C ALA A 50 16.43 20.56 26.25
N LEU A 51 15.13 20.83 26.08
CA LEU A 51 14.30 20.23 25.04
C LEU A 51 14.21 21.21 23.87
N GLY A 52 14.73 20.82 22.71
CA GLY A 52 14.55 21.51 21.44
C GLY A 52 13.56 20.76 20.55
N ILE A 53 12.75 21.47 19.79
CA ILE A 53 11.87 20.85 18.80
C ILE A 53 11.94 21.66 17.51
N VAL A 54 12.33 21.03 16.41
CA VAL A 54 12.13 21.61 15.08
C VAL A 54 10.67 21.32 14.67
N LEU A 55 9.92 22.36 14.33
CA LEU A 55 8.51 22.26 13.97
C LEU A 55 8.33 22.44 12.46
N GLY A 56 7.69 21.46 11.83
CA GLY A 56 7.40 21.44 10.41
C GLY A 56 5.92 21.63 10.09
N ASP A 57 5.62 22.20 8.92
CA ASP A 57 4.25 22.44 8.45
C ASP A 57 3.51 21.13 8.16
N GLY A 58 4.23 20.16 7.59
CA GLY A 58 3.72 18.83 7.27
C GLY A 58 2.45 18.85 6.43
N TRP A 59 1.59 17.87 6.69
CA TRP A 59 0.24 17.79 6.09
C TRP A 59 -0.78 18.74 6.73
N TYR A 60 -0.44 19.40 7.85
CA TYR A 60 -1.37 20.27 8.55
C TYR A 60 -1.42 21.67 7.92
N SER A 61 -0.24 22.31 7.81
CA SER A 61 -0.10 23.67 7.28
C SER A 61 0.60 23.73 5.92
N GLY A 62 1.19 22.63 5.46
CA GLY A 62 1.72 22.55 4.11
C GLY A 62 0.61 22.58 3.07
N THR A 63 0.86 23.24 1.95
CA THR A 63 -0.08 23.27 0.82
C THR A 63 -0.21 21.88 0.20
N MET A 64 -1.42 21.34 0.25
CA MET A 64 -1.82 20.06 -0.33
C MET A 64 -2.61 20.29 -1.63
N LEU A 65 -3.07 19.20 -2.26
CA LEU A 65 -3.79 19.23 -3.53
C LEU A 65 -4.95 20.25 -3.50
N ARG A 66 -5.16 21.00 -4.59
CA ARG A 66 -6.13 22.11 -4.71
C ARG A 66 -5.89 23.25 -3.71
N ASP A 67 -4.62 23.52 -3.40
CA ASP A 67 -4.17 24.56 -2.47
C ASP A 67 -4.81 24.46 -1.07
N GLN A 68 -5.14 23.24 -0.64
CA GLN A 68 -5.78 22.99 0.65
C GLN A 68 -4.76 22.96 1.78
N GLN A 69 -5.18 23.44 2.95
CA GLN A 69 -4.46 23.32 4.23
C GLN A 69 -5.47 22.95 5.32
N ALA A 70 -5.07 22.08 6.25
CA ALA A 70 -5.92 21.72 7.39
C ALA A 70 -5.91 22.79 8.49
N GLY A 71 -4.84 23.58 8.59
CA GLY A 71 -4.79 24.76 9.43
C GLY A 71 -3.60 25.66 9.10
N PRO A 72 -3.62 26.93 9.52
CA PRO A 72 -2.74 27.97 8.98
C PRO A 72 -1.32 27.97 9.59
N THR A 73 -1.11 27.34 10.75
CA THR A 73 0.18 27.39 11.46
C THR A 73 0.37 26.11 12.26
N PRO A 74 1.54 25.45 12.18
CA PRO A 74 1.78 24.21 12.90
C PRO A 74 1.82 24.45 14.41
N ARG A 75 1.45 23.43 15.18
CA ARG A 75 1.35 23.48 16.64
C ARG A 75 1.97 22.24 17.25
N VAL A 76 2.58 22.39 18.42
CA VAL A 76 3.23 21.29 19.15
C VAL A 76 2.73 21.23 20.59
N SER A 77 2.58 20.01 21.11
CA SER A 77 2.36 19.75 22.53
C SER A 77 3.30 18.64 22.98
N ALA A 78 4.01 18.87 24.09
CA ALA A 78 4.96 17.92 24.62
C ALA A 78 4.99 17.97 26.14
N TRP A 79 5.29 16.83 26.75
CA TRP A 79 5.74 16.78 28.14
C TRP A 79 6.71 15.63 28.37
N ILE A 80 7.63 15.83 29.32
CA ILE A 80 8.50 14.78 29.85
C ILE A 80 7.91 14.30 31.16
N GLU A 81 7.86 12.98 31.32
CA GLU A 81 7.42 12.35 32.56
C GLU A 81 8.63 11.71 33.25
N LEU A 82 8.91 12.19 34.47
CA LEU A 82 10.06 11.78 35.27
C LEU A 82 9.58 10.88 36.39
N TYR A 83 10.28 9.76 36.56
CA TYR A 83 10.08 8.81 37.64
C TYR A 83 11.32 8.84 38.54
N SER A 84 11.14 9.13 39.82
CA SER A 84 12.23 9.08 40.80
C SER A 84 12.33 7.68 41.42
N ALA A 85 13.53 7.34 41.93
CA ALA A 85 13.81 6.02 42.50
C ALA A 85 12.93 5.69 43.73
N ASP A 86 12.38 6.71 44.41
CA ASP A 86 11.44 6.59 45.51
C ASP A 86 9.97 6.39 45.06
N GLY A 87 9.73 6.23 43.75
CA GLY A 87 8.40 6.04 43.17
C GLY A 87 7.65 7.33 42.88
N GLY A 88 8.27 8.50 43.10
CA GLY A 88 7.69 9.80 42.73
C GLY A 88 7.52 9.97 41.22
N ARG A 89 6.51 10.75 40.82
CA ARG A 89 6.17 11.05 39.42
C ARG A 89 6.04 12.55 39.24
N ARG A 90 6.78 13.12 38.26
CA ARG A 90 6.68 14.55 37.90
C ARG A 90 6.51 14.70 36.39
N ARG A 91 5.60 15.58 35.96
CA ARG A 91 5.48 15.98 34.55
C ARG A 91 6.02 17.38 34.35
N VAL A 92 6.83 17.55 33.30
CA VAL A 92 7.35 18.83 32.85
C VAL A 92 6.77 19.11 31.48
N PHE A 93 5.90 20.11 31.38
CA PHE A 93 5.17 20.44 30.15
C PHE A 93 5.94 21.48 29.33
N LEU A 94 5.81 21.40 28.02
CA LEU A 94 6.08 22.55 27.14
C LEU A 94 5.00 23.61 27.41
N ASP A 95 5.41 24.77 27.91
CA ASP A 95 4.51 25.84 28.35
C ASP A 95 4.87 27.20 27.74
N GLY A 96 4.23 28.26 28.22
CA GLY A 96 4.45 29.63 27.73
C GLY A 96 5.84 30.20 28.01
N GLY A 97 6.70 29.51 28.76
CA GLY A 97 8.11 29.85 28.94
C GLY A 97 8.99 29.43 27.75
N ALA A 98 8.46 28.64 26.82
CA ALA A 98 9.17 28.24 25.62
C ALA A 98 9.43 29.42 24.68
N ARG A 99 10.45 29.26 23.83
CA ARG A 99 10.90 30.25 22.86
C ARG A 99 10.95 29.64 21.47
N VAL A 100 10.72 30.46 20.45
CA VAL A 100 10.78 30.07 19.03
C VAL A 100 11.68 31.02 18.24
N ALA A 101 12.41 30.48 17.26
CA ALA A 101 13.26 31.26 16.36
C ALA A 101 13.36 30.57 14.99
N GLN A 102 13.68 31.33 13.94
CA GLN A 102 13.76 30.78 12.59
C GLN A 102 15.15 30.17 12.30
N GLY A 103 15.15 28.89 11.96
CA GLY A 103 16.37 28.12 11.74
C GLY A 103 16.84 28.05 10.29
N PRO A 104 17.69 27.06 9.96
CA PRO A 104 18.25 26.89 8.61
C PRO A 104 17.24 26.38 7.58
N ILE A 105 16.11 25.81 7.99
CA ILE A 105 15.02 25.43 7.08
C ILE A 105 14.23 26.71 6.72
N VAL A 106 14.42 27.21 5.49
CA VAL A 106 13.85 28.47 4.98
C VAL A 106 12.51 28.25 4.27
N LEU A 107 12.38 27.11 3.60
CA LEU A 107 11.15 26.67 2.95
C LEU A 107 10.99 25.19 3.23
N GLN A 108 9.76 24.75 3.47
CA GLN A 108 9.40 23.37 3.66
C GLN A 108 8.03 23.08 3.04
N GLY A 109 7.81 21.84 2.61
CA GLY A 109 6.52 21.36 2.15
C GLY A 109 6.64 19.98 1.51
N ILE A 110 5.63 19.14 1.70
CA ILE A 110 5.61 17.78 1.16
C ILE A 110 5.75 17.79 -0.37
N TYR A 111 5.10 18.73 -1.08
CA TYR A 111 5.19 18.85 -2.55
C TYR A 111 6.23 19.86 -3.02
N ALA A 112 6.40 20.95 -2.27
CA ALA A 112 7.29 22.04 -2.63
C ALA A 112 8.78 21.66 -2.50
N GLY A 113 9.09 20.74 -1.57
CA GLY A 113 10.45 20.36 -1.21
C GLY A 113 10.97 21.13 0.01
N GLU A 114 12.29 21.28 0.10
CA GLU A 114 12.93 21.97 1.23
C GLU A 114 14.06 22.89 0.73
N THR A 115 14.09 24.12 1.25
CA THR A 115 15.25 25.02 1.11
C THR A 115 15.95 25.12 2.44
N TYR A 116 17.22 24.74 2.47
CA TYR A 116 18.06 24.75 3.66
C TYR A 116 19.24 25.70 3.47
N ASP A 117 19.37 26.70 4.36
CA ASP A 117 20.50 27.62 4.41
C ASP A 117 21.43 27.28 5.56
N ALA A 118 22.51 26.54 5.26
CA ALA A 118 23.45 26.07 6.27
C ALA A 118 24.19 27.22 6.96
N ARG A 119 24.23 28.42 6.38
CA ARG A 119 24.82 29.62 7.02
C ARG A 119 24.01 30.08 8.24
N ARG A 120 22.76 29.64 8.35
CA ARG A 120 21.86 29.92 9.48
C ARG A 120 21.90 28.83 10.56
N GLU A 121 22.71 27.78 10.37
CA GLU A 121 22.92 26.77 11.40
C GLU A 121 23.49 27.44 12.65
N GLN A 122 22.93 27.07 13.80
CA GLN A 122 23.48 27.46 15.08
C GLN A 122 23.75 26.18 15.87
N PRO A 123 25.02 25.84 16.09
CA PRO A 123 25.36 24.68 16.91
C PRO A 123 24.80 24.88 18.32
N ASP A 124 24.56 23.77 19.01
CA ASP A 124 24.19 23.73 20.42
C ASP A 124 22.84 24.34 20.81
N TRP A 125 22.00 24.77 19.87
CA TRP A 125 20.68 25.40 20.14
C TRP A 125 19.77 24.58 21.07
N ALA A 126 19.88 23.25 21.03
CA ALA A 126 19.13 22.30 21.86
C ALA A 126 19.92 21.79 23.08
N THR A 127 20.91 22.56 23.56
CA THR A 127 21.68 22.27 24.79
C THR A 127 21.39 23.32 25.86
N PRO A 128 21.59 22.99 27.17
CA PRO A 128 21.49 23.99 28.23
C PRO A 128 22.38 25.20 27.96
N GLY A 129 21.81 26.41 27.98
CA GLY A 129 22.52 27.66 27.70
C GLY A 129 22.74 27.99 26.20
N GLY A 130 22.60 27.02 25.30
CA GLY A 130 22.82 27.20 23.86
C GLY A 130 21.78 28.10 23.17
N ALA A 131 20.62 28.30 23.79
CA ALA A 131 19.63 29.26 23.32
C ALA A 131 20.11 30.73 23.39
N ALA A 132 21.21 31.06 24.08
CA ALA A 132 21.65 32.45 24.18
C ALA A 132 22.05 33.11 22.84
N SER A 133 22.33 32.32 21.80
CA SER A 133 22.87 32.82 20.52
C SER A 133 21.81 33.22 19.47
N TRP A 134 20.53 32.88 19.64
CA TRP A 134 19.50 33.26 18.66
C TRP A 134 18.67 34.47 19.11
N GLU A 135 18.12 35.16 18.11
CA GLU A 135 17.00 36.08 18.30
C GLU A 135 15.70 35.27 18.49
N TRP A 136 15.42 34.91 19.74
CA TRP A 136 14.23 34.18 20.12
C TRP A 136 13.03 35.10 20.36
N SER A 137 11.86 34.65 19.91
CA SER A 137 10.56 35.20 20.27
C SER A 137 9.84 34.30 21.28
N ASN A 138 8.92 34.86 22.05
CA ASN A 138 8.04 34.06 22.91
C ASN A 138 7.07 33.24 22.04
N VAL A 139 6.76 32.02 22.47
CA VAL A 139 5.71 31.22 21.83
C VAL A 139 4.33 31.83 22.07
N VAL A 140 3.39 31.55 21.18
CA VAL A 140 1.96 31.82 21.38
C VAL A 140 1.31 30.54 21.88
N ILE A 141 0.60 30.62 23.02
CA ILE A 141 -0.20 29.50 23.52
C ILE A 141 -1.58 29.56 22.88
N GLU A 142 -1.91 28.51 22.14
CA GLU A 142 -3.23 28.34 21.54
C GLU A 142 -4.13 27.40 22.39
N PRO A 143 -5.46 27.56 22.31
CA PRO A 143 -6.39 26.61 22.92
C PRO A 143 -6.18 25.20 22.38
N THR A 144 -6.37 24.20 23.26
CA THR A 144 -6.38 22.80 22.83
C THR A 144 -7.50 22.58 21.80
N PRO A 145 -7.19 22.03 20.61
CA PRO A 145 -8.22 21.77 19.62
C PRO A 145 -9.23 20.74 20.16
N PRO A 146 -10.53 20.87 19.86
CA PRO A 146 -11.58 19.99 20.38
C PRO A 146 -11.63 18.65 19.62
N VAL A 147 -10.50 17.97 19.56
CA VAL A 147 -10.28 16.72 18.80
C VAL A 147 -9.77 15.62 19.72
N ALA A 148 -9.94 14.37 19.32
CA ALA A 148 -9.40 13.25 20.07
C ALA A 148 -7.87 13.23 20.01
N VAL A 149 -7.21 13.03 21.15
CA VAL A 149 -5.75 12.82 21.23
C VAL A 149 -5.51 11.35 21.53
N THR A 150 -4.89 10.62 20.60
CA THR A 150 -4.67 9.18 20.77
C THR A 150 -3.27 8.74 20.38
N ALA A 151 -2.79 7.65 21.00
CA ALA A 151 -1.50 7.09 20.66
C ALA A 151 -1.47 6.63 19.19
N ARG A 152 -0.34 6.89 18.54
CA ARG A 152 0.07 6.22 17.29
C ARG A 152 0.40 4.76 17.60
N PHE A 153 0.01 3.83 16.72
CA PHE A 153 0.36 2.41 16.88
C PHE A 153 0.80 1.73 15.57
N SER A 154 0.77 2.44 14.43
CA SER A 154 1.55 2.05 13.26
C SER A 154 3.05 2.12 13.56
N PRO A 155 3.90 1.26 12.96
CA PRO A 155 5.34 1.49 12.93
C PRO A 155 5.68 2.90 12.39
N PRO A 156 6.79 3.51 12.82
CA PRO A 156 7.23 4.84 12.35
C PRO A 156 7.71 4.82 10.91
N VAL A 157 7.67 5.98 10.25
CA VAL A 157 8.47 6.21 9.04
C VAL A 157 9.94 6.36 9.43
N ARG A 158 10.84 5.73 8.69
CA ARG A 158 12.30 5.77 8.94
C ARG A 158 13.10 5.79 7.64
N ARG A 159 14.40 6.06 7.77
CA ARG A 159 15.40 5.76 6.73
C ARG A 159 15.64 4.25 6.73
N ILE A 160 15.27 3.57 5.66
CA ILE A 160 15.22 2.10 5.61
C ILE A 160 16.47 1.51 4.93
N GLU A 161 16.83 2.04 3.76
CA GLU A 161 17.94 1.52 2.96
C GLU A 161 18.60 2.65 2.17
N GLU A 162 19.89 2.46 1.84
CA GLU A 162 20.68 3.40 1.04
C GLU A 162 20.93 2.84 -0.36
N ILE A 163 20.75 3.66 -1.39
CA ILE A 163 20.98 3.31 -2.80
C ILE A 163 22.07 4.20 -3.38
N ARG A 164 23.11 3.58 -3.94
CA ARG A 164 24.13 4.31 -4.71
C ARG A 164 23.68 4.44 -6.17
N PRO A 165 23.93 5.60 -6.83
CA PRO A 165 23.69 5.73 -8.26
C PRO A 165 24.41 4.65 -9.07
N VAL A 166 23.71 4.06 -10.03
CA VAL A 166 24.28 3.10 -10.99
C VAL A 166 24.87 3.79 -12.21
N ALA A 167 24.50 5.07 -12.43
CA ALA A 167 25.10 5.90 -13.47
C ALA A 167 25.12 7.37 -13.06
N HIS A 168 26.14 8.09 -13.55
CA HIS A 168 26.30 9.54 -13.44
C HIS A 168 26.74 10.10 -14.79
N ARG A 169 26.13 11.21 -15.22
CA ARG A 169 26.58 11.99 -16.38
C ARG A 169 26.55 13.47 -16.10
N ARG A 170 27.47 14.22 -16.71
CA ARG A 170 27.43 15.67 -16.76
C ARG A 170 26.53 16.11 -17.93
N ALA A 171 25.54 16.95 -17.64
CA ALA A 171 24.55 17.44 -18.62
C ALA A 171 24.72 18.94 -18.94
N GLY A 172 25.79 19.57 -18.42
CA GLY A 172 26.16 20.97 -18.64
C GLY A 172 27.33 21.37 -17.76
N PRO A 173 27.82 22.63 -17.82
CA PRO A 173 28.95 23.07 -17.01
C PRO A 173 28.73 22.85 -15.50
N THR A 174 27.51 23.03 -15.00
CA THR A 174 27.19 22.91 -13.58
C THR A 174 26.02 21.97 -13.31
N VAL A 175 25.73 21.03 -14.22
CA VAL A 175 24.55 20.15 -14.15
C VAL A 175 25.00 18.69 -14.20
N HIS A 176 24.63 17.92 -13.19
CA HIS A 176 24.96 16.51 -13.01
C HIS A 176 23.67 15.70 -12.91
N ARG A 177 23.55 14.60 -13.66
CA ARG A 177 22.39 13.70 -13.63
C ARG A 177 22.81 12.32 -13.15
N PHE A 178 22.03 11.76 -12.24
CA PHE A 178 22.24 10.46 -11.63
C PHE A 178 21.05 9.54 -11.93
N ASP A 179 21.32 8.28 -12.20
CA ASP A 179 20.32 7.20 -12.24
C ASP A 179 20.57 6.30 -11.02
N LEU A 180 19.58 6.16 -10.14
CA LEU A 180 19.65 5.25 -9.00
C LEU A 180 19.37 3.79 -9.38
N GLY A 181 18.94 3.52 -10.61
CA GLY A 181 18.60 2.18 -11.11
C GLY A 181 17.26 1.64 -10.59
N GLN A 182 16.63 2.35 -9.65
CA GLN A 182 15.37 1.99 -9.01
C GLN A 182 14.53 3.25 -8.79
N ASN A 183 13.25 3.21 -9.15
CA ASN A 183 12.29 4.23 -8.74
C ASN A 183 11.97 4.03 -7.25
N MET A 184 12.53 4.89 -6.39
CA MET A 184 12.46 4.83 -4.94
C MET A 184 11.69 6.02 -4.36
N VAL A 185 11.40 5.99 -3.07
CA VAL A 185 10.76 7.09 -2.34
C VAL A 185 11.61 7.50 -1.16
N GLY A 186 11.78 8.81 -0.99
CA GLY A 186 12.60 9.41 0.05
C GLY A 186 13.30 10.64 -0.50
N TRP A 187 14.63 10.71 -0.35
CA TRP A 187 15.44 11.83 -0.82
C TRP A 187 16.87 11.39 -1.11
N ILE A 188 17.77 12.33 -1.40
CA ILE A 188 19.21 12.07 -1.41
C ILE A 188 19.87 12.63 -0.16
N ARG A 189 20.88 11.93 0.33
CA ARG A 189 21.96 12.52 1.12
C ARG A 189 22.94 13.17 0.15
N LEU A 190 23.11 14.47 0.28
CA LEU A 190 24.04 15.26 -0.50
C LEU A 190 25.36 15.39 0.27
N LYS A 191 26.49 15.10 -0.39
CA LYS A 191 27.83 15.50 0.07
C LYS A 191 28.43 16.53 -0.88
N VAL A 192 28.82 17.68 -0.35
CA VAL A 192 29.34 18.79 -1.16
C VAL A 192 30.49 19.52 -0.46
N ARG A 193 31.31 20.19 -1.28
CA ARG A 193 32.30 21.16 -0.83
C ARG A 193 32.15 22.38 -1.72
N ALA A 194 31.69 23.49 -1.17
CA ALA A 194 31.36 24.68 -1.92
C ALA A 194 31.71 25.94 -1.14
N ALA A 195 31.78 27.09 -1.81
CA ALA A 195 31.96 28.37 -1.15
C ALA A 195 30.72 28.73 -0.31
N PRO A 196 30.87 29.53 0.75
CA PRO A 196 29.71 29.99 1.53
C PRO A 196 28.72 30.73 0.62
N GLY A 197 27.44 30.37 0.72
CA GLY A 197 26.37 30.96 -0.07
C GLY A 197 26.17 30.34 -1.46
N THR A 198 26.98 29.35 -1.86
CA THR A 198 26.72 28.59 -3.08
C THR A 198 25.43 27.78 -2.93
N GLU A 199 24.49 28.00 -3.86
CA GLU A 199 23.24 27.24 -3.92
C GLU A 199 23.41 25.98 -4.78
N VAL A 200 23.06 24.84 -4.21
CA VAL A 200 22.94 23.54 -4.89
C VAL A 200 21.46 23.20 -5.04
N ILE A 201 20.98 23.08 -6.27
CA ILE A 201 19.58 22.77 -6.60
C ILE A 201 19.47 21.31 -7.00
N ILE A 202 18.55 20.59 -6.39
CA ILE A 202 18.33 19.15 -6.58
C ILE A 202 16.90 18.95 -7.10
N ARG A 203 16.75 18.35 -8.28
CA ARG A 203 15.44 18.02 -8.88
C ARG A 203 15.28 16.52 -9.03
N PHE A 204 14.07 16.04 -8.82
CA PHE A 204 13.74 14.62 -8.76
C PHE A 204 12.75 14.24 -9.88
N ALA A 205 12.94 13.09 -10.53
CA ALA A 205 12.02 12.58 -11.54
C ALA A 205 11.97 11.04 -11.55
N GLU A 206 10.81 10.49 -11.93
CA GLU A 206 10.64 9.05 -12.10
C GLU A 206 11.29 8.55 -13.41
N MET A 207 11.20 9.35 -14.47
CA MET A 207 11.59 8.99 -15.84
C MET A 207 12.42 10.09 -16.51
N LEU A 208 13.06 9.74 -17.62
CA LEU A 208 13.77 10.68 -18.50
C LEU A 208 13.05 10.83 -19.84
N GLU A 209 13.11 12.03 -20.41
CA GLU A 209 12.73 12.28 -21.79
C GLU A 209 13.72 11.62 -22.77
N ALA A 210 13.34 11.55 -24.05
CA ALA A 210 14.18 10.94 -25.10
C ALA A 210 15.54 11.65 -25.27
N ASP A 211 15.61 12.96 -24.97
CA ASP A 211 16.86 13.74 -25.00
C ASP A 211 17.69 13.58 -23.70
N GLY A 212 17.20 12.79 -22.74
CA GLY A 212 17.82 12.55 -21.45
C GLY A 212 17.59 13.65 -20.42
N SER A 213 16.73 14.64 -20.67
CA SER A 213 16.25 15.56 -19.64
C SER A 213 15.26 14.88 -18.69
N LEU A 214 15.00 15.50 -17.53
CA LEU A 214 14.05 14.95 -16.56
C LEU A 214 12.62 15.07 -17.10
N HIS A 215 11.84 13.98 -17.02
CA HIS A 215 10.40 14.04 -17.27
C HIS A 215 9.70 14.58 -16.01
N LEU A 216 9.29 15.85 -16.03
CA LEU A 216 8.69 16.53 -14.87
C LEU A 216 7.19 16.79 -15.02
N ARG A 217 6.63 16.57 -16.22
CA ARG A 217 5.22 16.92 -16.53
C ARG A 217 4.23 16.16 -15.66
N ASN A 218 4.53 14.89 -15.36
CA ASN A 218 3.66 14.04 -14.54
C ASN A 218 3.68 14.38 -13.03
N LEU A 219 4.58 15.27 -12.60
CA LEU A 219 4.59 15.79 -11.22
C LEU A 219 3.51 16.85 -10.98
N ARG A 220 2.88 17.36 -12.06
CA ARG A 220 1.85 18.41 -12.06
C ARG A 220 2.34 19.66 -11.32
N SER A 221 1.71 20.08 -10.22
CA SER A 221 2.13 21.26 -9.46
C SER A 221 3.19 20.97 -8.40
N ALA A 222 3.54 19.71 -8.15
CA ALA A 222 4.62 19.40 -7.21
C ALA A 222 5.97 19.84 -7.80
N ALA A 223 6.62 20.79 -7.11
CA ALA A 223 7.92 21.30 -7.54
C ALA A 223 9.01 20.23 -7.47
N ALA A 224 8.88 19.29 -6.51
CA ALA A 224 9.81 18.17 -6.30
C ALA A 224 11.29 18.61 -6.40
N THR A 225 11.62 19.70 -5.70
CA THR A 225 12.92 20.37 -5.77
C THR A 225 13.41 20.66 -4.36
N ALA A 226 14.65 20.32 -4.06
CA ALA A 226 15.31 20.74 -2.84
C ALA A 226 16.48 21.68 -3.13
N ARG A 227 16.80 22.55 -2.17
CA ARG A 227 17.83 23.58 -2.30
C ARG A 227 18.70 23.57 -1.05
N TYR A 228 20.01 23.47 -1.25
CA TYR A 228 20.99 23.54 -0.18
C TYR A 228 21.93 24.72 -0.41
N ILE A 229 22.03 25.64 0.55
CA ILE A 229 22.95 26.78 0.48
C ILE A 229 24.10 26.50 1.45
N ALA A 230 25.30 26.35 0.89
CA ALA A 230 26.48 25.90 1.64
C ALA A 230 26.96 26.95 2.66
N ARG A 231 27.50 26.47 3.79
CA ARG A 231 28.13 27.33 4.81
C ARG A 231 29.61 27.60 4.56
N GLY A 232 30.24 26.87 3.64
CA GLY A 232 31.65 27.05 3.27
C GLY A 232 32.62 26.19 4.08
N ASP A 233 32.20 25.01 4.55
CA ASP A 233 33.05 24.14 5.37
C ASP A 233 34.20 23.55 4.55
N PRO A 234 35.48 23.84 4.89
CA PRO A 234 36.62 23.29 4.16
C PRO A 234 36.79 21.79 4.35
N GLN A 235 36.08 21.13 5.27
CA GLN A 235 36.06 19.67 5.39
C GLN A 235 34.98 19.03 4.50
N GLY A 236 34.02 19.81 4.02
CA GLY A 236 32.84 19.36 3.28
C GLY A 236 31.60 19.30 4.16
N GLU A 237 30.44 19.25 3.52
CA GLU A 237 29.13 19.36 4.14
C GLU A 237 28.26 18.17 3.72
N VAL A 238 27.42 17.71 4.65
CA VAL A 238 26.46 16.62 4.42
C VAL A 238 25.07 17.13 4.76
N TRP A 239 24.13 16.92 3.85
CA TRP A 239 22.76 17.39 4.03
C TRP A 239 21.73 16.37 3.58
N GLU A 240 20.63 16.31 4.35
CA GLU A 240 19.39 15.60 4.05
C GLU A 240 18.21 16.52 4.43
N PRO A 241 17.08 16.49 3.70
CA PRO A 241 15.87 17.20 4.08
C PRO A 241 15.21 16.62 5.34
N HIS A 242 14.30 17.39 5.95
CA HIS A 242 13.63 17.04 7.20
C HIS A 242 12.14 16.74 7.02
N PHE A 243 11.42 17.62 6.31
CA PHE A 243 9.95 17.63 6.28
C PHE A 243 9.36 17.47 4.87
N THR A 244 10.07 16.76 3.99
CA THR A 244 9.62 16.47 2.62
C THR A 244 10.08 15.08 2.17
N PHE A 245 9.51 14.60 1.07
CA PHE A 245 9.94 13.38 0.38
C PHE A 245 9.56 13.47 -1.11
N PHE A 246 10.21 12.64 -1.92
CA PHE A 246 10.05 12.59 -3.37
C PHE A 246 9.96 11.12 -3.82
N GLY A 247 9.21 10.86 -4.89
CA GLY A 247 9.27 9.60 -5.64
C GLY A 247 10.11 9.80 -6.91
N PHE A 248 11.20 9.05 -7.06
CA PHE A 248 12.16 9.26 -8.14
C PHE A 248 13.10 8.08 -8.38
N ARG A 249 13.58 7.99 -9.61
CA ARG A 249 14.75 7.19 -10.01
C ARG A 249 15.93 8.08 -10.39
N HIS A 250 15.62 9.22 -11.00
CA HIS A 250 16.59 10.13 -11.57
C HIS A 250 16.70 11.41 -10.74
N VAL A 251 17.93 11.85 -10.54
CA VAL A 251 18.24 13.07 -9.78
C VAL A 251 19.09 13.97 -10.63
N GLU A 252 18.73 15.24 -10.72
CA GLU A 252 19.61 16.28 -11.26
C GLU A 252 20.11 17.17 -10.13
N VAL A 253 21.43 17.29 -9.99
CA VAL A 253 22.11 18.18 -9.06
C VAL A 253 22.78 19.29 -9.86
N SER A 254 22.52 20.54 -9.51
CA SER A 254 23.06 21.70 -10.21
C SER A 254 23.61 22.78 -9.27
N GLY A 255 24.52 23.62 -9.78
CA GLY A 255 25.15 24.73 -9.03
C GLY A 255 26.64 24.58 -8.78
N LEU A 256 27.25 23.44 -9.13
CA LEU A 256 28.68 23.15 -8.98
C LEU A 256 29.26 22.55 -10.26
N GLU A 257 30.50 22.91 -10.61
CA GLU A 257 31.19 22.33 -11.77
C GLU A 257 31.68 20.91 -11.54
N THR A 258 32.01 20.60 -10.28
CA THR A 258 32.53 19.30 -9.85
C THR A 258 31.79 18.87 -8.59
N LEU A 259 31.56 17.56 -8.48
CA LEU A 259 30.98 16.90 -7.32
C LEU A 259 31.91 15.75 -6.92
N PRO A 260 32.03 15.41 -5.63
CA PRO A 260 32.68 14.17 -5.24
C PRO A 260 31.93 12.96 -5.82
N GLU A 261 32.64 11.85 -6.04
CA GLU A 261 32.06 10.65 -6.65
C GLU A 261 30.89 10.09 -5.82
N ASP A 262 30.95 10.21 -4.49
CA ASP A 262 29.92 9.82 -3.54
C ASP A 262 28.99 10.98 -3.14
N ALA A 263 28.89 12.02 -3.97
CA ALA A 263 28.05 13.19 -3.73
C ALA A 263 26.58 12.88 -3.49
N VAL A 264 26.08 11.80 -4.10
CA VAL A 264 24.66 11.44 -4.07
C VAL A 264 24.52 10.02 -3.56
N THR A 265 23.73 9.86 -2.49
CA THR A 265 23.22 8.57 -2.01
C THR A 265 21.71 8.69 -1.84
N GLY A 266 20.93 7.85 -2.50
CA GLY A 266 19.48 7.78 -2.30
C GLY A 266 19.17 7.18 -0.92
N ILE A 267 18.33 7.84 -0.14
CA ILE A 267 17.87 7.40 1.18
C ILE A 267 16.41 7.01 1.04
N VAL A 268 16.14 5.70 1.08
CA VAL A 268 14.78 5.17 0.96
C VAL A 268 14.06 5.36 2.28
N VAL A 269 12.87 5.94 2.20
CA VAL A 269 12.07 6.35 3.35
C VAL A 269 10.65 5.84 3.19
N HIS A 270 10.21 5.05 4.15
CA HIS A 270 8.83 4.58 4.25
C HIS A 270 8.54 4.13 5.69
N THR A 271 7.29 3.76 5.96
CA THR A 271 6.90 3.13 7.22
C THR A 271 7.73 1.86 7.43
N ASP A 272 8.39 1.72 8.58
CA ASP A 272 9.32 0.63 8.91
C ASP A 272 8.58 -0.71 9.12
N LEU A 273 8.06 -1.25 8.01
CA LEU A 273 7.35 -2.51 7.96
C LEU A 273 8.33 -3.63 7.65
N ARG A 274 8.35 -4.63 8.52
CA ARG A 274 9.17 -5.82 8.34
C ARG A 274 8.69 -6.60 7.11
N ARG A 275 9.62 -7.00 6.26
CA ARG A 275 9.34 -7.95 5.17
C ARG A 275 9.04 -9.33 5.76
N ILE A 276 7.89 -9.89 5.41
CA ILE A 276 7.45 -11.21 5.87
C ILE A 276 7.27 -12.20 4.73
N GLY A 277 7.12 -11.73 3.48
CA GLY A 277 6.93 -12.58 2.31
C GLY A 277 8.13 -12.62 1.38
N SER A 278 8.37 -13.77 0.77
CA SER A 278 9.26 -13.96 -0.36
C SER A 278 8.61 -14.80 -1.45
N PHE A 279 8.91 -14.51 -2.71
CA PHE A 279 8.49 -15.27 -3.88
C PHE A 279 9.62 -15.32 -4.92
N GLU A 280 9.76 -16.46 -5.59
CA GLU A 280 10.65 -16.66 -6.73
C GLU A 280 10.12 -17.80 -7.61
N CYS A 281 10.22 -17.66 -8.93
CA CYS A 281 9.90 -18.71 -9.89
C CYS A 281 10.93 -18.80 -11.01
N SER A 282 10.75 -19.75 -11.92
CA SER A 282 11.65 -19.96 -13.06
C SER A 282 11.59 -18.86 -14.14
N ALA A 283 10.62 -17.95 -14.10
CA ALA A 283 10.47 -16.87 -15.09
C ALA A 283 11.06 -15.54 -14.56
N PRO A 284 12.16 -15.04 -15.14
CA PRO A 284 12.83 -13.82 -14.64
C PRO A 284 11.95 -12.56 -14.66
N LEU A 285 11.07 -12.42 -15.65
CA LEU A 285 10.17 -11.28 -15.76
C LEU A 285 9.09 -11.27 -14.67
N LEU A 286 8.56 -12.43 -14.26
CA LEU A 286 7.65 -12.53 -13.11
C LEU A 286 8.36 -12.21 -11.80
N ASN A 287 9.63 -12.63 -11.64
CA ASN A 287 10.44 -12.24 -10.49
C ASN A 287 10.70 -10.72 -10.45
N GLN A 288 10.87 -10.07 -11.61
CA GLN A 288 10.97 -8.62 -11.68
C GLN A 288 9.64 -7.94 -11.36
N LEU A 289 8.50 -8.47 -11.83
CA LEU A 289 7.17 -7.96 -11.47
C LEU A 289 6.91 -8.03 -9.96
N TYR A 290 7.31 -9.13 -9.31
CA TYR A 290 7.29 -9.27 -7.86
C TYR A 290 8.13 -8.16 -7.17
N ARG A 291 9.37 -7.93 -7.63
CA ARG A 291 10.23 -6.85 -7.11
C ARG A 291 9.63 -5.46 -7.34
N ASN A 292 9.09 -5.19 -8.52
CA ASN A 292 8.43 -3.92 -8.85
C ASN A 292 7.26 -3.64 -7.92
N THR A 293 6.47 -4.68 -7.62
CA THR A 293 5.35 -4.57 -6.68
C THR A 293 5.83 -4.26 -5.26
N LEU A 294 6.89 -4.92 -4.79
CA LEU A 294 7.46 -4.66 -3.47
C LEU A 294 7.98 -3.21 -3.37
N TRP A 295 8.66 -2.72 -4.39
CA TRP A 295 9.11 -1.32 -4.44
C TRP A 295 7.95 -0.33 -4.52
N GLY A 296 6.90 -0.66 -5.26
CA GLY A 296 5.68 0.15 -5.33
C GLY A 296 4.95 0.25 -3.99
N GLN A 297 4.89 -0.87 -3.25
CA GLN A 297 4.37 -0.89 -1.89
C GLN A 297 5.23 -0.06 -0.94
N LYS A 298 6.54 -0.29 -0.91
CA LYS A 298 7.49 0.49 -0.10
C LYS A 298 7.29 1.99 -0.34
N GLY A 299 7.23 2.39 -1.60
CA GLY A 299 7.13 3.79 -1.97
C GLY A 299 5.86 4.48 -1.49
N ASN A 300 4.76 3.75 -1.37
CA ASN A 300 3.45 4.32 -1.06
C ASN A 300 2.94 3.97 0.34
N PHE A 301 3.78 3.35 1.17
CA PHE A 301 3.43 3.06 2.56
C PHE A 301 4.20 4.04 3.46
N LEU A 302 3.87 5.33 3.35
CA LEU A 302 4.46 6.42 4.13
C LEU A 302 3.33 7.11 4.90
N GLU A 303 3.19 6.78 6.18
CA GLU A 303 2.07 7.14 7.09
C GLU A 303 0.68 6.64 6.66
N LEU A 304 0.36 6.67 5.36
CA LEU A 304 -0.89 6.20 4.75
C LEU A 304 -0.57 5.34 3.51
N PRO A 305 -1.50 4.48 3.05
CA PRO A 305 -1.39 3.80 1.76
C PRO A 305 -1.71 4.79 0.63
N THR A 306 -0.71 5.55 0.17
CA THR A 306 -0.90 6.61 -0.84
C THR A 306 -1.14 6.04 -2.24
N ASP A 307 -1.81 6.77 -3.15
CA ASP A 307 -1.91 6.37 -4.57
C ASP A 307 -0.54 6.33 -5.25
N CYS A 308 0.18 7.44 -5.13
CA CYS A 308 1.51 7.62 -5.71
C CYS A 308 2.37 8.54 -4.81
N PRO A 309 3.71 8.47 -4.87
CA PRO A 309 4.57 9.18 -3.92
C PRO A 309 5.23 10.46 -4.47
N GLN A 310 5.04 10.80 -5.74
CA GLN A 310 5.84 11.81 -6.44
C GLN A 310 5.09 13.12 -6.74
N ARG A 311 3.86 13.05 -7.26
CA ARG A 311 3.09 14.23 -7.70
C ARG A 311 2.40 14.91 -6.52
N ASP A 312 1.68 15.98 -6.80
CA ASP A 312 0.84 16.77 -5.88
C ASP A 312 -0.44 16.03 -5.44
N GLU A 313 -0.35 14.76 -5.05
CA GLU A 313 -1.49 13.93 -4.65
C GLU A 313 -1.22 13.16 -3.36
N ARG A 314 -0.51 12.03 -3.43
CA ARG A 314 -0.02 11.28 -2.26
C ARG A 314 -1.11 11.08 -1.20
N LEU A 315 -2.33 10.80 -1.64
CA LEU A 315 -3.51 10.71 -0.79
C LEU A 315 -3.80 9.25 -0.48
N GLY A 316 -4.39 9.00 0.70
CA GLY A 316 -4.84 7.66 1.09
C GLY A 316 -6.08 7.22 0.31
N TRP A 317 -5.94 6.99 -1.00
CA TRP A 317 -7.01 6.58 -1.90
C TRP A 317 -7.53 5.19 -1.52
N THR A 318 -8.84 5.11 -1.29
CA THR A 318 -9.44 3.96 -0.63
C THR A 318 -9.59 2.75 -1.54
N GLY A 319 -9.93 2.95 -2.83
CA GLY A 319 -10.04 1.88 -3.81
C GLY A 319 -8.69 1.20 -4.05
N ASP A 320 -7.65 1.99 -4.17
CA ASP A 320 -6.26 1.58 -4.33
C ASP A 320 -5.82 0.72 -3.13
N ALA A 321 -5.94 1.28 -1.93
CA ALA A 321 -5.60 0.59 -0.69
C ALA A 321 -6.36 -0.74 -0.53
N GLN A 322 -7.63 -0.78 -0.98
CA GLN A 322 -8.48 -1.96 -0.96
C GLN A 322 -7.98 -3.05 -1.91
N VAL A 323 -7.81 -2.74 -3.20
CA VAL A 323 -7.45 -3.76 -4.20
C VAL A 323 -6.08 -4.39 -3.92
N PHE A 324 -5.19 -3.64 -3.26
CA PHE A 324 -3.85 -4.10 -2.92
C PHE A 324 -3.71 -4.75 -1.54
N CYS A 325 -4.73 -4.65 -0.67
CA CYS A 325 -4.62 -5.04 0.75
C CYS A 325 -4.15 -6.48 0.97
N HIS A 326 -4.64 -7.43 0.18
CA HIS A 326 -4.19 -8.83 0.28
C HIS A 326 -2.70 -8.97 0.00
N THR A 327 -2.23 -8.43 -1.13
CA THR A 327 -0.82 -8.45 -1.54
C THR A 327 0.07 -7.77 -0.53
N ALA A 328 -0.38 -6.62 -0.01
CA ALA A 328 0.35 -5.88 1.01
C ALA A 328 0.64 -6.72 2.26
N ASN A 329 -0.36 -7.48 2.74
CA ASN A 329 -0.26 -8.34 3.91
C ASN A 329 0.43 -9.70 3.66
N TYR A 330 0.85 -9.99 2.42
CA TYR A 330 1.81 -11.04 2.13
C TYR A 330 3.25 -10.52 2.13
N ASN A 331 3.49 -9.35 1.53
CA ASN A 331 4.84 -8.82 1.35
C ASN A 331 5.45 -8.32 2.66
N LEU A 332 4.73 -7.44 3.35
CA LEU A 332 5.19 -6.70 4.54
C LEU A 332 4.18 -6.85 5.68
N GLU A 333 4.65 -6.78 6.93
CA GLU A 333 3.83 -6.83 8.14
C GLU A 333 2.94 -5.58 8.26
N SER A 334 1.84 -5.56 7.50
CA SER A 334 1.04 -4.34 7.25
C SER A 334 -0.15 -4.18 8.20
N TYR A 335 -0.34 -5.08 9.17
CA TYR A 335 -1.49 -5.09 10.07
C TYR A 335 -1.69 -3.77 10.82
N ALA A 336 -0.66 -3.34 11.57
CA ALA A 336 -0.77 -2.14 12.42
C ALA A 336 -0.89 -0.86 11.58
N PHE A 337 -0.25 -0.83 10.42
CA PHE A 337 -0.36 0.24 9.43
C PHE A 337 -1.80 0.38 8.91
N TYR A 338 -2.40 -0.71 8.40
CA TYR A 338 -3.79 -0.66 7.93
C TYR A 338 -4.78 -0.39 9.05
N ARG A 339 -4.59 -0.95 10.26
CA ARG A 339 -5.48 -0.65 11.39
C ARG A 339 -5.44 0.83 11.77
N GLN A 340 -4.28 1.48 11.68
CA GLN A 340 -4.18 2.93 11.90
C GLN A 340 -4.85 3.72 10.77
N TRP A 341 -4.62 3.36 9.51
CA TRP A 341 -5.31 3.99 8.38
C TRP A 341 -6.84 3.81 8.44
N LEU A 342 -7.33 2.63 8.83
CA LEU A 342 -8.75 2.36 9.02
C LEU A 342 -9.37 3.27 10.09
N ARG A 343 -8.61 3.68 11.11
CA ARG A 343 -9.07 4.70 12.06
C ARG A 343 -9.29 6.04 11.36
N THR A 344 -8.32 6.48 10.55
CA THR A 344 -8.46 7.70 9.74
C THR A 344 -9.66 7.61 8.79
N LEU A 345 -9.85 6.48 8.12
CA LEU A 345 -11.00 6.25 7.23
C LEU A 345 -12.34 6.35 7.96
N ARG A 346 -12.44 5.82 9.18
CA ARG A 346 -13.64 5.93 10.02
C ARG A 346 -13.87 7.34 10.53
N ASP A 347 -12.81 8.04 10.93
CA ASP A 347 -12.89 9.45 11.35
C ASP A 347 -13.38 10.34 10.19
N SER A 348 -13.01 9.99 8.95
CA SER A 348 -13.43 10.69 7.73
C SER A 348 -14.78 10.25 7.16
N PHE A 349 -15.51 9.33 7.82
CA PHE A 349 -16.85 8.92 7.39
C PHE A 349 -17.83 10.10 7.48
N VAL A 350 -18.67 10.26 6.45
CA VAL A 350 -19.69 11.31 6.41
C VAL A 350 -21.06 10.68 6.64
N ASP A 351 -21.79 11.15 7.66
CA ASP A 351 -23.12 10.67 7.98
C ASP A 351 -24.21 11.23 7.04
N GLY A 352 -25.40 10.61 7.07
CA GLY A 352 -26.59 11.07 6.35
C GLY A 352 -26.92 10.26 5.09
N PRO A 353 -28.05 10.55 4.44
CA PRO A 353 -28.56 9.75 3.32
C PRO A 353 -27.67 9.80 2.07
N GLU A 354 -26.87 10.86 1.92
CA GLU A 354 -25.89 11.04 0.85
C GLU A 354 -24.45 10.80 1.32
N GLY A 355 -24.30 10.29 2.55
CA GLY A 355 -23.03 10.03 3.22
C GLY A 355 -22.36 8.73 2.78
N GLY A 356 -21.34 8.32 3.53
CA GLY A 356 -20.52 7.14 3.30
C GLY A 356 -19.05 7.39 3.58
N PHE A 357 -18.22 6.41 3.21
CA PHE A 357 -16.77 6.57 3.21
C PHE A 357 -16.33 7.45 2.02
N PRO A 358 -15.37 8.37 2.23
CA PRO A 358 -14.79 9.19 1.16
C PRO A 358 -13.86 8.36 0.25
N SER A 359 -13.57 8.83 -0.97
CA SER A 359 -12.58 8.20 -1.85
C SER A 359 -11.14 8.29 -1.35
N VAL A 360 -10.86 9.20 -0.42
CA VAL A 360 -9.54 9.41 0.18
C VAL A 360 -9.69 9.61 1.67
N ALA A 361 -8.78 9.03 2.46
CA ALA A 361 -8.73 9.17 3.91
C ALA A 361 -7.31 9.62 4.34
N PRO A 362 -7.16 10.82 4.94
CA PRO A 362 -8.20 11.78 5.35
C PRO A 362 -9.01 12.39 4.19
N ASN A 363 -10.25 12.83 4.48
CA ASN A 363 -11.13 13.42 3.47
C ASN A 363 -10.67 14.81 3.01
N THR A 364 -10.35 14.95 1.72
CA THR A 364 -9.94 16.22 1.07
C THR A 364 -10.96 16.73 0.04
N GLY A 365 -12.22 16.29 0.14
CA GLY A 365 -13.33 16.77 -0.72
C GLY A 365 -13.43 16.06 -2.06
N PHE A 366 -13.07 14.77 -2.12
CA PHE A 366 -13.40 13.90 -3.24
C PHE A 366 -14.80 13.29 -3.09
N ILE A 367 -15.19 12.44 -4.04
CA ILE A 367 -16.49 11.77 -4.04
C ILE A 367 -16.67 11.01 -2.72
N ILE A 368 -17.87 11.09 -2.14
CA ILE A 368 -18.26 10.31 -0.97
C ILE A 368 -19.16 9.16 -1.45
N GLY A 369 -18.91 7.94 -0.96
CA GLY A 369 -19.70 6.78 -1.32
C GLY A 369 -19.42 6.25 -2.74
N ALA A 370 -18.21 6.43 -3.27
CA ALA A 370 -17.85 5.92 -4.59
C ALA A 370 -17.80 4.38 -4.62
N ALA A 371 -18.51 3.72 -5.54
CA ALA A 371 -18.47 2.25 -5.68
C ALA A 371 -17.05 1.73 -5.88
N GLY A 372 -16.62 0.74 -5.09
CA GLY A 372 -15.27 0.17 -5.14
C GLY A 372 -14.21 0.96 -4.35
N TRP A 373 -14.50 2.21 -3.98
CA TRP A 373 -13.64 3.06 -3.13
C TRP A 373 -14.18 3.13 -1.70
N ALA A 374 -15.47 3.47 -1.54
CA ALA A 374 -16.10 3.53 -0.22
C ALA A 374 -16.19 2.15 0.44
N ASP A 375 -16.25 1.09 -0.37
CA ASP A 375 -16.28 -0.30 0.08
C ASP A 375 -14.98 -0.73 0.78
N ALA A 376 -13.91 0.08 0.72
CA ALA A 376 -12.68 -0.16 1.46
C ALA A 376 -12.91 -0.19 2.97
N GLY A 377 -13.90 0.58 3.46
CA GLY A 377 -14.33 0.56 4.86
C GLY A 377 -14.96 -0.76 5.30
N VAL A 378 -15.27 -1.67 4.37
CA VAL A 378 -15.79 -3.03 4.61
C VAL A 378 -14.75 -4.08 4.22
N ILE A 379 -14.15 -3.96 3.04
CA ILE A 379 -13.22 -4.96 2.51
C ILE A 379 -11.91 -4.96 3.28
N VAL A 380 -11.29 -3.81 3.54
CA VAL A 380 -9.97 -3.75 4.19
C VAL A 380 -10.00 -4.33 5.62
N PRO A 381 -10.97 -4.02 6.51
CA PRO A 381 -11.06 -4.67 7.81
C PRO A 381 -11.16 -6.20 7.73
N TRP A 382 -11.95 -6.71 6.78
CA TRP A 382 -12.08 -8.16 6.57
C TRP A 382 -10.75 -8.79 6.14
N VAL A 383 -10.07 -8.21 5.17
CA VAL A 383 -8.77 -8.72 4.69
C VAL A 383 -7.71 -8.67 5.78
N VAL A 384 -7.64 -7.57 6.52
CA VAL A 384 -6.71 -7.43 7.66
C VAL A 384 -7.00 -8.49 8.73
N TYR A 385 -8.28 -8.76 9.02
CA TYR A 385 -8.68 -9.83 9.93
C TYR A 385 -8.26 -11.22 9.41
N LEU A 386 -8.44 -11.52 8.12
CA LEU A 386 -8.00 -12.79 7.53
C LEU A 386 -6.51 -13.08 7.77
N HIS A 387 -5.65 -12.07 7.58
CA HIS A 387 -4.21 -12.20 7.71
C HIS A 387 -3.71 -12.12 9.16
N SER A 388 -4.40 -11.42 10.06
CA SER A 388 -3.95 -11.21 11.44
C SER A 388 -4.64 -12.08 12.49
N GLY A 389 -5.86 -12.54 12.22
CA GLY A 389 -6.74 -13.16 13.20
C GLY A 389 -7.23 -12.18 14.28
N ASP A 390 -6.90 -10.89 14.20
CA ASP A 390 -7.22 -9.93 15.24
C ASP A 390 -8.66 -9.40 15.07
N ARG A 391 -9.57 -9.99 15.86
CA ARG A 391 -10.99 -9.60 15.90
C ARG A 391 -11.21 -8.10 16.17
N ARG A 392 -10.28 -7.40 16.85
CA ARG A 392 -10.44 -5.97 17.20
C ARG A 392 -10.58 -5.07 15.98
N VAL A 393 -9.95 -5.41 14.86
CA VAL A 393 -10.09 -4.60 13.63
C VAL A 393 -11.52 -4.61 13.11
N LEU A 394 -12.24 -5.72 13.30
CA LEU A 394 -13.66 -5.84 12.98
C LEU A 394 -14.52 -5.09 14.00
N GLU A 395 -14.26 -5.26 15.30
CA GLU A 395 -14.98 -4.56 16.38
C GLU A 395 -14.94 -3.05 16.20
N GLU A 396 -13.77 -2.50 15.86
CA GLU A 396 -13.59 -1.07 15.64
C GLU A 396 -14.25 -0.56 14.35
N SER A 397 -14.47 -1.42 13.35
CA SER A 397 -14.93 -1.03 12.01
C SER A 397 -16.39 -1.38 11.73
N PHE A 398 -16.97 -2.31 12.50
CA PHE A 398 -18.26 -2.92 12.21
C PHE A 398 -19.39 -1.90 12.12
N ASP A 399 -19.47 -0.94 13.04
CA ASP A 399 -20.56 0.04 13.01
C ASP A 399 -20.50 0.94 11.76
N ALA A 400 -19.31 1.43 11.39
CA ALA A 400 -19.16 2.24 10.17
C ALA A 400 -19.43 1.42 8.89
N ALA A 401 -18.95 0.18 8.83
CA ALA A 401 -19.22 -0.75 7.74
C ALA A 401 -20.73 -1.05 7.59
N ARG A 402 -21.41 -1.28 8.70
CA ARG A 402 -22.85 -1.49 8.78
C ARG A 402 -23.63 -0.28 8.27
N ARG A 403 -23.30 0.92 8.76
CA ARG A 403 -23.93 2.17 8.30
C ARG A 403 -23.73 2.41 6.80
N TRP A 404 -22.57 2.06 6.24
CA TRP A 404 -22.34 2.15 4.80
C TRP A 404 -23.32 1.27 4.01
N VAL A 405 -23.49 0.01 4.42
CA VAL A 405 -24.45 -0.91 3.78
C VAL A 405 -25.89 -0.43 3.95
N ASP A 406 -26.25 0.11 5.12
CA ASP A 406 -27.58 0.68 5.36
C ASP A 406 -27.89 1.90 4.47
N ILE A 407 -26.90 2.77 4.24
CA ILE A 407 -27.02 3.90 3.31
C ILE A 407 -27.27 3.39 1.88
N MET A 408 -26.49 2.39 1.43
CA MET A 408 -26.69 1.80 0.10
C MET A 408 -28.08 1.18 -0.04
N ARG A 409 -28.56 0.48 1.00
CA ARG A 409 -29.91 -0.10 1.04
C ARG A 409 -31.00 0.97 0.92
N ALA A 410 -30.86 2.07 1.65
CA ALA A 410 -31.82 3.18 1.59
C ALA A 410 -31.85 3.85 0.20
N GLN A 411 -30.68 3.93 -0.47
CA GLN A 411 -30.55 4.48 -1.83
C GLN A 411 -31.03 3.51 -2.93
N ALA A 412 -31.07 2.21 -2.66
CA ALA A 412 -31.39 1.16 -3.63
C ALA A 412 -32.46 0.19 -3.09
N PRO A 413 -33.71 0.65 -2.86
CA PRO A 413 -34.77 -0.17 -2.26
C PRO A 413 -35.24 -1.33 -3.14
N ASP A 414 -34.93 -1.31 -4.44
CA ASP A 414 -35.18 -2.41 -5.39
C ASP A 414 -33.97 -3.35 -5.56
N GLY A 415 -32.90 -3.12 -4.78
CA GLY A 415 -31.65 -3.86 -4.85
C GLY A 415 -30.70 -3.41 -5.96
N ILE A 416 -31.03 -2.38 -6.76
CA ILE A 416 -30.17 -1.88 -7.84
C ILE A 416 -29.59 -0.51 -7.49
N ARG A 417 -28.27 -0.44 -7.32
CA ARG A 417 -27.57 0.79 -6.91
C ARG A 417 -27.26 1.68 -8.11
N ARG A 418 -28.16 2.61 -8.42
CA ARG A 418 -28.06 3.55 -9.56
C ARG A 418 -27.23 4.81 -9.30
N SER A 419 -26.48 4.84 -8.20
CA SER A 419 -25.64 5.99 -7.86
C SER A 419 -24.60 6.25 -8.96
N ARG A 420 -24.46 7.52 -9.35
CA ARG A 420 -23.39 7.98 -10.26
C ARG A 420 -22.12 8.39 -9.52
N LYS A 421 -22.08 8.26 -8.19
CA LYS A 421 -20.87 8.46 -7.39
C LYS A 421 -19.96 7.25 -7.61
N ALA A 422 -19.06 7.32 -8.59
CA ALA A 422 -18.13 6.25 -8.94
C ALA A 422 -16.99 6.77 -9.82
N TYR A 423 -15.86 6.05 -9.81
CA TYR A 423 -14.81 6.14 -10.84
C TYR A 423 -14.92 5.00 -11.87
N GLY A 424 -15.72 3.97 -11.56
CA GLY A 424 -15.87 2.78 -12.39
C GLY A 424 -14.66 1.88 -12.33
N ASP A 425 -14.50 1.04 -13.34
CA ASP A 425 -13.32 0.21 -13.51
C ASP A 425 -12.16 1.05 -14.05
N TRP A 426 -11.61 1.87 -13.15
CA TRP A 426 -10.70 2.96 -13.47
C TRP A 426 -9.47 2.49 -14.25
N LEU A 427 -9.14 3.21 -15.33
CA LEU A 427 -7.99 2.95 -16.21
C LEU A 427 -8.01 1.58 -16.92
N ALA A 428 -9.20 1.01 -17.15
CA ALA A 428 -9.38 -0.12 -18.04
C ALA A 428 -8.96 0.23 -19.49
N PRO A 429 -8.14 -0.61 -20.15
CA PRO A 429 -7.85 -0.44 -21.58
C PRO A 429 -9.11 -0.42 -22.43
N GLY A 430 -9.14 0.42 -23.46
CA GLY A 430 -10.28 0.52 -24.37
C GLY A 430 -11.47 1.32 -23.83
N ALA A 431 -11.28 2.12 -22.77
CA ALA A 431 -12.26 3.11 -22.33
C ALA A 431 -12.74 3.99 -23.51
N PRO A 432 -14.06 4.23 -23.64
CA PRO A 432 -14.62 4.96 -24.78
C PRO A 432 -14.16 6.44 -24.79
N LYS A 433 -13.85 6.99 -23.62
CA LYS A 433 -13.30 8.34 -23.42
C LYS A 433 -12.37 8.37 -22.21
N PRO A 434 -11.42 9.33 -22.17
CA PRO A 434 -10.64 9.64 -20.97
C PRO A 434 -11.53 9.80 -19.73
N GLY A 435 -11.20 9.07 -18.66
CA GLY A 435 -11.92 9.12 -17.38
C GLY A 435 -13.25 8.36 -17.34
N GLU A 436 -13.63 7.62 -18.39
CA GLU A 436 -14.75 6.68 -18.37
C GLU A 436 -14.24 5.23 -18.24
N ALA A 437 -15.12 4.30 -17.84
CA ALA A 437 -14.84 2.87 -17.81
C ALA A 437 -15.78 2.13 -18.79
N PRO A 438 -15.32 1.08 -19.50
CA PRO A 438 -16.16 0.29 -20.41
C PRO A 438 -17.34 -0.39 -19.69
N THR A 439 -17.10 -0.88 -18.47
CA THR A 439 -18.12 -1.57 -17.67
C THR A 439 -19.09 -0.57 -17.03
N PRO A 440 -20.42 -0.75 -17.14
CA PRO A 440 -21.40 0.19 -16.61
C PRO A 440 -21.29 0.44 -15.10
N TYR A 441 -21.29 1.72 -14.70
CA TYR A 441 -21.20 2.12 -13.29
C TYR A 441 -22.26 1.49 -12.39
N VAL A 442 -23.49 1.33 -12.87
CA VAL A 442 -24.61 0.72 -12.11
C VAL A 442 -24.36 -0.76 -11.82
N LEU A 443 -23.72 -1.48 -12.75
CA LEU A 443 -23.35 -2.88 -12.58
C LEU A 443 -22.29 -3.00 -11.49
N ILE A 444 -21.22 -2.20 -11.60
CA ILE A 444 -20.14 -2.16 -10.59
C ILE A 444 -20.71 -1.78 -9.22
N ALA A 445 -21.50 -0.70 -9.13
CA ALA A 445 -22.09 -0.23 -7.90
C ALA A 445 -22.99 -1.27 -7.23
N THR A 446 -23.76 -2.03 -8.00
CA THR A 446 -24.63 -3.09 -7.47
C THR A 446 -23.83 -4.32 -7.06
N ALA A 447 -22.77 -4.68 -7.80
CA ALA A 447 -21.88 -5.78 -7.45
C ALA A 447 -21.15 -5.53 -6.11
N PHE A 448 -20.57 -4.34 -5.93
CA PHE A 448 -19.93 -3.96 -4.66
C PHE A 448 -20.93 -3.82 -3.52
N TYR A 449 -22.16 -3.36 -3.78
CA TYR A 449 -23.22 -3.36 -2.76
C TYR A 449 -23.50 -4.77 -2.23
N ALA A 450 -23.69 -5.74 -3.12
CA ALA A 450 -23.87 -7.14 -2.74
C ALA A 450 -22.67 -7.65 -1.93
N HIS A 451 -21.45 -7.42 -2.42
CA HIS A 451 -20.24 -7.90 -1.77
C HIS A 451 -20.05 -7.29 -0.37
N SER A 452 -20.29 -5.98 -0.21
CA SER A 452 -20.24 -5.31 1.09
C SER A 452 -21.31 -5.86 2.06
N ALA A 453 -22.51 -6.18 1.59
CA ALA A 453 -23.54 -6.81 2.43
C ALA A 453 -23.12 -8.21 2.92
N ASP A 454 -22.54 -9.05 2.04
CA ASP A 454 -21.99 -10.35 2.41
C ASP A 454 -20.87 -10.22 3.45
N LEU A 455 -19.91 -9.32 3.23
CA LEU A 455 -18.81 -9.11 4.16
C LEU A 455 -19.28 -8.60 5.52
N VAL A 456 -20.24 -7.67 5.59
CA VAL A 456 -20.82 -7.23 6.87
C VAL A 456 -21.54 -8.39 7.57
N ALA A 457 -22.23 -9.26 6.84
CA ALA A 457 -22.82 -10.47 7.43
C ALA A 457 -21.75 -11.39 8.05
N ARG A 458 -20.63 -11.60 7.36
CA ARG A 458 -19.50 -12.40 7.87
C ARG A 458 -18.81 -11.76 9.06
N MET A 459 -18.65 -10.43 9.07
CA MET A 459 -18.16 -9.71 10.25
C MET A 459 -19.09 -9.92 11.44
N ALA A 460 -20.41 -9.81 11.23
CA ALA A 460 -21.39 -10.03 12.26
C ALA A 460 -21.32 -11.47 12.84
N ASP A 461 -21.12 -12.49 12.00
CA ASP A 461 -20.91 -13.87 12.47
C ASP A 461 -19.69 -13.97 13.41
N VAL A 462 -18.55 -13.38 13.02
CA VAL A 462 -17.31 -13.38 13.82
C VAL A 462 -17.49 -12.67 15.16
N LEU A 463 -18.26 -11.58 15.16
CA LEU A 463 -18.50 -10.78 16.35
C LEU A 463 -19.57 -11.38 17.29
N GLY A 464 -20.35 -12.36 16.82
CA GLY A 464 -21.47 -12.95 17.54
C GLY A 464 -22.79 -12.18 17.40
N GLU A 465 -22.89 -11.29 16.42
CA GLU A 465 -24.05 -10.45 16.14
C GLU A 465 -25.09 -11.20 15.26
N VAL A 466 -25.67 -12.27 15.81
CA VAL A 466 -26.46 -13.27 15.06
C VAL A 466 -27.60 -12.66 14.23
N GLU A 467 -28.35 -11.72 14.79
CA GLU A 467 -29.47 -11.09 14.07
C GLU A 467 -28.98 -10.16 12.95
N GLN A 468 -27.86 -9.45 13.15
CA GLN A 468 -27.25 -8.64 12.09
C GLN A 468 -26.71 -9.54 10.97
N ALA A 469 -26.07 -10.65 11.31
CA ALA A 469 -25.58 -11.61 10.32
C ALA A 469 -26.73 -12.17 9.47
N ARG A 470 -27.85 -12.55 10.10
CA ARG A 470 -29.06 -12.98 9.37
C ARG A 470 -29.60 -11.86 8.48
N HIS A 471 -29.66 -10.64 9.01
CA HIS A 471 -30.17 -9.47 8.29
C HIS A 471 -29.37 -9.18 7.00
N TYR A 472 -28.05 -9.01 7.12
CA TYR A 472 -27.21 -8.67 5.96
C TYR A 472 -27.04 -9.83 4.98
N ARG A 473 -27.11 -11.08 5.44
CA ARG A 473 -27.15 -12.25 4.54
C ARG A 473 -28.42 -12.28 3.70
N ALA A 474 -29.57 -11.96 4.30
CA ALA A 474 -30.82 -11.83 3.55
C ALA A 474 -30.75 -10.68 2.53
N LEU A 475 -30.12 -9.57 2.90
CA LEU A 475 -29.91 -8.44 2.00
C LEU A 475 -28.97 -8.78 0.84
N PHE A 476 -27.86 -9.47 1.08
CA PHE A 476 -26.98 -9.97 0.02
C PHE A 476 -27.78 -10.79 -1.00
N GLU A 477 -28.60 -11.73 -0.54
CA GLU A 477 -29.42 -12.58 -1.40
C GLU A 477 -30.50 -11.79 -2.17
N GLU A 478 -31.06 -10.74 -1.58
CA GLU A 478 -31.98 -9.82 -2.26
C GLU A 478 -31.30 -9.06 -3.41
N VAL A 479 -30.15 -8.46 -3.13
CA VAL A 479 -29.34 -7.71 -4.11
C VAL A 479 -28.81 -8.63 -5.18
N ARG A 480 -28.34 -9.83 -4.83
CA ARG A 480 -27.89 -10.87 -5.76
C ARG A 480 -28.99 -11.22 -6.77
N ARG A 481 -30.21 -11.47 -6.30
CA ARG A 481 -31.36 -11.73 -7.19
C ARG A 481 -31.71 -10.53 -8.07
N ALA A 482 -31.60 -9.30 -7.56
CA ALA A 482 -31.81 -8.10 -8.35
C ALA A 482 -30.76 -7.96 -9.46
N PHE A 483 -29.48 -8.12 -9.11
CA PHE A 483 -28.35 -8.13 -10.04
C PHE A 483 -28.54 -9.16 -11.16
N GLN A 484 -28.91 -10.39 -10.79
CA GLN A 484 -29.17 -11.48 -11.73
C GLN A 484 -30.28 -11.20 -12.75
N ARG A 485 -31.32 -10.46 -12.35
CA ARG A 485 -32.43 -10.08 -13.24
C ARG A 485 -32.06 -8.92 -14.16
N GLU A 486 -31.32 -7.96 -13.64
CA GLU A 486 -30.98 -6.72 -14.36
C GLU A 486 -29.83 -6.91 -15.35
N PHE A 487 -28.80 -7.68 -14.97
CA PHE A 487 -27.52 -7.67 -15.70
C PHE A 487 -27.16 -8.99 -16.38
N ILE A 488 -27.81 -10.11 -16.06
CA ILE A 488 -27.45 -11.43 -16.60
C ILE A 488 -28.57 -11.94 -17.50
N ALA A 489 -28.27 -12.15 -18.79
CA ALA A 489 -29.20 -12.70 -19.75
C ALA A 489 -29.46 -14.21 -19.51
N ALA A 490 -30.43 -14.76 -20.24
CA ALA A 490 -30.80 -16.18 -20.11
C ALA A 490 -29.69 -17.13 -20.57
N ASP A 491 -28.87 -16.70 -21.53
CA ASP A 491 -27.73 -17.44 -22.08
C ASP A 491 -26.43 -17.22 -21.28
N GLY A 492 -26.51 -16.54 -20.13
CA GLY A 492 -25.38 -16.27 -19.24
C GLY A 492 -24.49 -15.10 -19.65
N ALA A 493 -24.78 -14.41 -20.76
CA ALA A 493 -24.08 -13.17 -21.11
C ALA A 493 -24.41 -12.07 -20.08
N ILE A 494 -23.42 -11.23 -19.78
CA ILE A 494 -23.60 -10.09 -18.88
C ILE A 494 -23.69 -8.79 -19.67
N VAL A 495 -24.45 -7.81 -19.17
CA VAL A 495 -24.50 -6.46 -19.76
C VAL A 495 -23.08 -5.91 -19.98
N SER A 496 -22.88 -5.30 -21.15
CA SER A 496 -21.62 -4.78 -21.72
C SER A 496 -20.63 -5.81 -22.27
N ASP A 497 -20.74 -7.10 -21.92
CA ASP A 497 -19.83 -8.16 -22.39
C ASP A 497 -18.33 -7.88 -22.10
N GLU A 498 -18.06 -7.11 -21.04
CA GLU A 498 -16.70 -6.70 -20.66
C GLU A 498 -16.09 -7.65 -19.63
N GLN A 499 -14.77 -7.84 -19.67
CA GLN A 499 -14.05 -8.75 -18.75
C GLN A 499 -14.37 -8.45 -17.27
N THR A 500 -14.36 -7.17 -16.87
CA THR A 500 -14.63 -6.78 -15.49
C THR A 500 -16.05 -7.12 -15.04
N ALA A 501 -17.05 -7.00 -15.91
CA ALA A 501 -18.43 -7.33 -15.58
C ALA A 501 -18.55 -8.82 -15.19
N TYR A 502 -17.97 -9.70 -16.01
CA TYR A 502 -17.92 -11.15 -15.74
C TYR A 502 -17.12 -11.47 -14.48
N VAL A 503 -15.93 -10.86 -14.34
CA VAL A 503 -15.05 -11.10 -13.19
C VAL A 503 -15.73 -10.70 -11.89
N LEU A 504 -16.39 -9.55 -11.81
CA LEU A 504 -17.13 -9.13 -10.60
C LEU A 504 -18.27 -10.11 -10.28
N ALA A 505 -19.04 -10.53 -11.28
CA ALA A 505 -20.16 -11.44 -11.07
C ALA A 505 -19.72 -12.83 -10.57
N LEU A 506 -18.59 -13.35 -11.07
CA LEU A 506 -18.04 -14.64 -10.67
C LEU A 506 -17.27 -14.57 -9.34
N ALA A 507 -16.53 -13.48 -9.11
CA ALA A 507 -15.76 -13.27 -7.89
C ALA A 507 -16.67 -13.11 -6.67
N PHE A 508 -17.74 -12.32 -6.80
CA PHE A 508 -18.69 -12.02 -5.72
C PHE A 508 -19.88 -13.00 -5.68
N ASP A 509 -19.80 -14.11 -6.41
CA ASP A 509 -20.82 -15.17 -6.44
C ASP A 509 -22.23 -14.67 -6.79
N LEU A 510 -22.33 -13.72 -7.72
CA LEU A 510 -23.58 -13.09 -8.13
C LEU A 510 -24.33 -13.90 -9.20
N VAL A 511 -23.64 -14.74 -9.97
CA VAL A 511 -24.27 -15.66 -10.92
C VAL A 511 -24.88 -16.86 -10.19
N ASP A 512 -25.98 -17.41 -10.70
CA ASP A 512 -26.54 -18.68 -10.25
C ASP A 512 -25.85 -19.88 -10.93
N GLU A 513 -25.95 -21.05 -10.30
CA GLU A 513 -25.25 -22.25 -10.75
C GLU A 513 -25.69 -22.73 -12.14
N ALA A 514 -26.94 -22.45 -12.56
CA ALA A 514 -27.41 -22.86 -13.88
C ALA A 514 -26.77 -22.04 -15.01
N ARG A 515 -26.55 -20.74 -14.80
CA ARG A 515 -25.92 -19.84 -15.79
C ARG A 515 -24.40 -19.76 -15.68
N ARG A 516 -23.81 -20.20 -14.56
CA ARG A 516 -22.35 -20.12 -14.32
C ARG A 516 -21.50 -20.72 -15.45
N PRO A 517 -21.75 -21.93 -15.98
CA PRO A 517 -20.92 -22.48 -17.06
C PRO A 517 -20.98 -21.67 -18.37
N ALA A 518 -22.15 -21.11 -18.70
CA ALA A 518 -22.31 -20.27 -19.88
C ALA A 518 -21.60 -18.92 -19.72
N MET A 519 -21.70 -18.31 -18.54
CA MET A 519 -20.97 -17.08 -18.20
C MET A 519 -19.45 -17.26 -18.29
N VAL A 520 -18.91 -18.40 -17.84
CA VAL A 520 -17.47 -18.71 -17.96
C VAL A 520 -17.03 -18.73 -19.43
N LYS A 521 -17.82 -19.32 -20.32
CA LYS A 521 -17.53 -19.34 -21.76
C LYS A 521 -17.57 -17.95 -22.40
N HIS A 522 -18.48 -17.09 -21.95
CA HIS A 522 -18.52 -15.70 -22.41
C HIS A 522 -17.29 -14.92 -21.94
N LEU A 523 -16.84 -15.12 -20.69
CA LEU A 523 -15.59 -14.54 -20.21
C LEU A 523 -14.38 -15.01 -21.04
N GLU A 524 -14.27 -16.30 -21.35
CA GLU A 524 -13.23 -16.82 -22.25
C GLU A 524 -13.27 -16.14 -23.62
N SER A 525 -14.47 -15.97 -24.18
CA SER A 525 -14.66 -15.32 -25.48
C SER A 525 -14.29 -13.84 -25.44
N ALA A 526 -14.64 -13.12 -24.37
CA ALA A 526 -14.30 -11.72 -24.17
C ALA A 526 -12.78 -11.51 -23.98
N ILE A 527 -12.08 -12.48 -23.41
CA ILE A 527 -10.61 -12.48 -23.31
C ILE A 527 -9.97 -12.81 -24.66
N ALA A 528 -10.46 -13.85 -25.35
CA ALA A 528 -9.95 -14.24 -26.66
C ALA A 528 -10.14 -13.13 -27.71
N ALA A 529 -11.22 -12.35 -27.63
CA ALA A 529 -11.46 -11.17 -28.48
C ALA A 529 -10.45 -10.04 -28.26
N LYS A 530 -9.61 -10.12 -27.22
CA LYS A 530 -8.51 -9.21 -26.92
C LYS A 530 -7.15 -9.91 -27.05
N ASP A 531 -7.06 -10.99 -27.83
CA ASP A 531 -5.83 -11.76 -28.07
C ASP A 531 -5.17 -12.24 -26.75
N ASP A 532 -5.99 -12.72 -25.80
CA ASP A 532 -5.55 -13.12 -24.46
C ASP A 532 -4.87 -12.00 -23.65
N HIS A 533 -5.20 -10.73 -23.92
CA HIS A 533 -4.84 -9.59 -23.09
C HIS A 533 -5.95 -9.23 -22.10
N LEU A 534 -5.53 -8.64 -20.97
CA LEU A 534 -6.45 -8.00 -20.03
C LEU A 534 -7.07 -6.74 -20.66
N ALA A 535 -8.34 -6.49 -20.36
CA ALA A 535 -9.06 -5.25 -20.64
C ALA A 535 -9.71 -4.68 -19.37
N THR A 536 -9.19 -5.07 -18.21
CA THR A 536 -9.69 -4.64 -16.89
C THR A 536 -8.91 -3.44 -16.36
N GLY A 537 -9.60 -2.58 -15.61
CA GLY A 537 -9.04 -1.52 -14.78
C GLY A 537 -8.87 -1.94 -13.32
N PHE A 538 -8.77 -0.98 -12.42
CA PHE A 538 -8.44 -1.22 -11.01
C PHE A 538 -9.34 -2.25 -10.32
N LEU A 539 -10.65 -2.20 -10.56
CA LEU A 539 -11.62 -3.04 -9.86
C LEU A 539 -11.74 -4.44 -10.47
N GLY A 540 -11.42 -4.60 -11.75
CA GLY A 540 -11.37 -5.92 -12.40
C GLY A 540 -10.02 -6.63 -12.26
N THR A 541 -8.90 -5.89 -12.36
CA THR A 541 -7.56 -6.49 -12.50
C THR A 541 -7.17 -7.38 -11.32
N TYR A 542 -7.38 -6.92 -10.08
CA TYR A 542 -7.00 -7.70 -8.89
C TYR A 542 -7.81 -8.98 -8.73
N LEU A 543 -8.98 -9.07 -9.37
CA LEU A 543 -9.86 -10.22 -9.34
C LEU A 543 -9.69 -11.14 -10.55
N LEU A 544 -9.12 -10.67 -11.66
CA LEU A 544 -9.09 -11.40 -12.94
C LEU A 544 -8.43 -12.79 -12.81
N ALA A 545 -7.14 -12.85 -12.45
CA ALA A 545 -6.43 -14.12 -12.33
C ALA A 545 -6.98 -15.02 -11.21
N PRO A 546 -7.30 -14.51 -9.99
CA PRO A 546 -7.97 -15.32 -8.98
C PRO A 546 -9.31 -15.91 -9.43
N THR A 547 -10.11 -15.14 -10.19
CA THR A 547 -11.43 -15.57 -10.68
C THR A 547 -11.29 -16.62 -11.77
N LEU A 548 -10.36 -16.44 -12.72
CA LEU A 548 -10.05 -17.45 -13.74
C LEU A 548 -9.63 -18.77 -13.10
N THR A 549 -8.73 -18.73 -12.11
CA THR A 549 -8.37 -19.92 -11.33
C THR A 549 -9.58 -20.54 -10.62
N LYS A 550 -10.44 -19.73 -9.97
CA LYS A 550 -11.65 -20.19 -9.27
C LYS A 550 -12.60 -20.96 -10.19
N VAL A 551 -12.67 -20.60 -11.47
CA VAL A 551 -13.55 -21.24 -12.47
C VAL A 551 -12.85 -22.29 -13.34
N GLY A 552 -11.64 -22.72 -12.98
CA GLY A 552 -10.91 -23.80 -13.67
C GLY A 552 -10.11 -23.35 -14.90
N LEU A 553 -9.92 -22.04 -15.10
CA LEU A 553 -9.20 -21.45 -16.24
C LEU A 553 -7.80 -20.96 -15.84
N THR A 554 -7.09 -21.71 -14.98
CA THR A 554 -5.77 -21.33 -14.48
C THR A 554 -4.73 -21.14 -15.59
N ASP A 555 -4.78 -21.96 -16.65
CA ASP A 555 -3.87 -21.81 -17.79
C ASP A 555 -4.08 -20.49 -18.53
N LEU A 556 -5.33 -20.04 -18.67
CA LEU A 556 -5.63 -18.74 -19.26
C LEU A 556 -5.14 -17.60 -18.36
N ALA A 557 -5.28 -17.73 -17.04
CA ALA A 557 -4.72 -16.77 -16.09
C ALA A 557 -3.19 -16.63 -16.27
N TYR A 558 -2.47 -17.75 -16.38
CA TYR A 558 -1.03 -17.74 -16.66
C TYR A 558 -0.67 -17.09 -18.00
N ARG A 559 -1.46 -17.31 -19.07
CA ARG A 559 -1.23 -16.66 -20.36
C ARG A 559 -1.35 -15.14 -20.25
N ILE A 560 -2.43 -14.63 -19.65
CA ILE A 560 -2.68 -13.19 -19.49
C ILE A 560 -1.58 -12.53 -18.64
N VAL A 561 -1.22 -13.13 -17.50
CA VAL A 561 -0.20 -12.56 -16.59
C VAL A 561 1.18 -12.52 -17.26
N GLN A 562 1.46 -13.44 -18.17
CA GLN A 562 2.72 -13.53 -18.89
C GLN A 562 2.74 -12.76 -20.23
N GLN A 563 1.68 -12.00 -20.56
CA GLN A 563 1.68 -11.18 -21.76
C GLN A 563 2.79 -10.12 -21.72
N GLU A 564 3.65 -10.16 -22.73
CA GLU A 564 4.79 -9.26 -22.90
C GLU A 564 4.49 -8.06 -23.81
N THR A 565 3.36 -8.08 -24.52
CA THR A 565 2.85 -7.00 -25.36
C THR A 565 1.84 -6.13 -24.61
N TYR A 566 1.59 -4.91 -25.11
CA TYR A 566 0.60 -4.02 -24.54
C TYR A 566 -0.84 -4.50 -24.83
N PRO A 567 -1.77 -4.41 -23.86
CA PRO A 567 -1.57 -4.10 -22.43
C PRO A 567 -1.15 -5.33 -21.62
N GLY A 568 -0.23 -5.16 -20.66
CA GLY A 568 0.18 -6.25 -19.78
C GLY A 568 1.23 -5.84 -18.75
N TRP A 569 1.35 -6.61 -17.66
CA TRP A 569 2.37 -6.32 -16.64
C TRP A 569 3.80 -6.51 -17.17
N LEU A 570 4.05 -7.58 -17.94
CA LEU A 570 5.40 -7.86 -18.43
C LEU A 570 5.80 -6.92 -19.58
N PHE A 571 4.83 -6.29 -20.24
CA PHE A 571 5.11 -5.17 -21.13
C PHE A 571 5.82 -4.03 -20.38
N SER A 572 5.29 -3.55 -19.25
CA SER A 572 5.95 -2.48 -18.47
C SER A 572 7.32 -2.94 -17.95
N VAL A 573 7.43 -4.19 -17.48
CA VAL A 573 8.71 -4.76 -17.02
C VAL A 573 9.76 -4.76 -18.13
N LYS A 574 9.41 -5.21 -19.35
CA LYS A 574 10.34 -5.21 -20.50
C LYS A 574 10.77 -3.81 -20.91
N ASN A 575 9.92 -2.82 -20.65
CA ASN A 575 10.19 -1.42 -20.94
C ASN A 575 10.81 -0.66 -19.75
N GLY A 576 11.47 -1.37 -18.83
CA GLY A 576 12.34 -0.77 -17.82
C GLY A 576 11.65 -0.33 -16.53
N ALA A 577 10.38 -0.70 -16.33
CA ALA A 577 9.68 -0.46 -15.07
C ALA A 577 10.42 -1.12 -13.89
N THR A 578 10.63 -0.34 -12.83
CA THR A 578 11.18 -0.82 -11.53
C THR A 578 10.17 -0.71 -10.39
N THR A 579 8.97 -0.24 -10.71
CA THR A 579 7.77 -0.10 -9.88
C THR A 579 6.56 -0.41 -10.77
N ILE A 580 5.35 -0.46 -10.20
CA ILE A 580 4.12 -0.61 -10.97
C ILE A 580 3.68 0.76 -11.49
N TRP A 581 3.26 0.84 -12.75
CA TRP A 581 2.76 2.08 -13.36
C TRP A 581 1.27 2.25 -13.08
N GLU A 582 0.81 3.50 -13.04
CA GLU A 582 -0.61 3.84 -12.84
C GLU A 582 -1.47 3.42 -14.03
N ARG A 583 -0.95 3.58 -15.24
CA ARG A 583 -1.63 3.20 -16.49
C ARG A 583 -0.89 2.07 -17.17
N TRP A 584 -1.64 1.24 -17.89
CA TRP A 584 -1.08 0.21 -18.76
C TRP A 584 -0.21 0.80 -19.87
N ASP A 585 -0.53 2.02 -20.31
CA ASP A 585 0.15 2.81 -21.33
C ASP A 585 0.84 4.06 -20.76
N SER A 586 1.25 4.03 -19.48
CA SER A 586 1.98 5.16 -18.88
C SER A 586 3.16 5.63 -19.74
N TRP A 587 3.81 4.67 -20.40
CA TRP A 587 4.69 4.91 -21.53
C TRP A 587 4.56 3.75 -22.54
N THR A 588 4.60 4.05 -23.84
CA THR A 588 4.71 3.03 -24.90
C THR A 588 5.81 3.40 -25.90
N PRO A 589 6.46 2.43 -26.57
CA PRO A 589 7.42 2.71 -27.63
C PRO A 589 6.82 3.55 -28.78
N GLU A 590 5.53 3.36 -29.06
CA GLU A 590 4.86 3.97 -30.20
C GLU A 590 4.44 5.42 -29.93
N GLN A 591 4.03 5.74 -28.69
CA GLN A 591 3.44 7.03 -28.34
C GLN A 591 4.25 7.84 -27.34
N GLY A 592 5.29 7.25 -26.73
CA GLY A 592 6.03 7.87 -25.65
C GLY A 592 5.20 7.92 -24.36
N PHE A 593 5.37 8.99 -23.57
CA PHE A 593 4.61 9.18 -22.34
C PHE A 593 3.13 9.45 -22.63
N HIS A 594 2.24 8.85 -21.83
CA HIS A 594 0.82 9.16 -21.89
C HIS A 594 0.59 10.69 -21.78
N PRO A 595 -0.26 11.30 -22.64
CA PRO A 595 -0.35 12.76 -22.76
C PRO A 595 -1.05 13.45 -21.57
N GLU A 596 -1.87 12.71 -20.81
CA GLU A 596 -2.49 13.24 -19.59
C GLU A 596 -1.49 13.38 -18.44
N GLY A 597 -1.65 14.44 -17.64
CA GLY A 597 -0.79 14.68 -16.47
C GLY A 597 -0.99 13.69 -15.31
N MET A 598 -2.08 12.92 -15.30
CA MET A 598 -2.31 11.83 -14.35
C MET A 598 -1.64 10.55 -14.88
N ASN A 599 -0.31 10.51 -14.72
CA ASN A 599 0.55 9.45 -15.25
C ASN A 599 1.73 9.12 -14.33
N SER A 600 1.46 8.43 -13.22
CA SER A 600 2.50 7.99 -12.28
C SER A 600 3.20 6.71 -12.74
N PHE A 601 4.51 6.63 -12.49
CA PHE A 601 5.30 5.41 -12.69
C PHE A 601 5.46 4.61 -11.39
N ASN A 602 4.77 4.97 -10.31
CA ASN A 602 4.84 4.30 -9.01
C ASN A 602 3.46 4.28 -8.31
N HIS A 603 2.64 3.31 -8.70
CA HIS A 603 1.28 3.16 -8.26
C HIS A 603 0.96 1.68 -8.03
N TYR A 604 0.69 1.25 -6.80
CA TYR A 604 0.69 -0.19 -6.46
C TYR A 604 -0.55 -0.99 -6.91
N ALA A 605 -1.63 -0.33 -7.34
CA ALA A 605 -2.92 -0.98 -7.60
C ALA A 605 -2.81 -2.24 -8.49
N TYR A 606 -2.15 -2.14 -9.65
CA TYR A 606 -1.95 -3.29 -10.54
C TYR A 606 -0.92 -4.31 -10.03
N GLY A 607 -0.12 -3.96 -9.02
CA GLY A 607 0.72 -4.89 -8.27
C GLY A 607 -0.09 -5.90 -7.45
N ALA A 608 -1.40 -5.70 -7.29
CA ALA A 608 -2.27 -6.65 -6.60
C ALA A 608 -2.19 -8.08 -7.18
N ILE A 609 -1.78 -8.24 -8.44
CA ILE A 609 -1.53 -9.56 -9.05
C ILE A 609 -0.54 -10.43 -8.29
N VAL A 610 0.40 -9.84 -7.54
CA VAL A 610 1.37 -10.61 -6.74
C VAL A 610 0.68 -11.39 -5.62
N GLY A 611 -0.51 -11.01 -5.17
CA GLY A 611 -1.31 -11.83 -4.27
C GLY A 611 -1.57 -13.22 -4.87
N TRP A 612 -1.86 -13.28 -6.17
CA TRP A 612 -2.04 -14.53 -6.92
C TRP A 612 -0.75 -15.36 -7.00
N PHE A 613 0.43 -14.74 -6.93
CA PHE A 613 1.70 -15.46 -6.87
C PHE A 613 1.83 -16.24 -5.56
N TYR A 614 1.46 -15.62 -4.44
CA TYR A 614 1.45 -16.30 -3.14
C TYR A 614 0.36 -17.36 -3.07
N HIS A 615 -0.90 -16.97 -3.31
CA HIS A 615 -2.02 -17.83 -3.00
C HIS A 615 -2.31 -18.88 -4.09
N THR A 616 -1.95 -18.65 -5.34
CA THR A 616 -2.21 -19.61 -6.43
C THR A 616 -0.94 -20.28 -6.92
N VAL A 617 0.04 -19.51 -7.38
CA VAL A 617 1.27 -20.08 -7.96
C VAL A 617 2.02 -20.89 -6.90
N ALA A 618 2.31 -20.29 -5.74
CA ALA A 618 2.92 -21.00 -4.61
C ALA A 618 1.88 -21.69 -3.72
N GLY A 619 0.61 -21.30 -3.77
CA GLY A 619 -0.48 -21.99 -3.09
C GLY A 619 -0.73 -21.61 -1.63
N ILE A 620 -0.07 -20.62 -1.04
CA ILE A 620 -0.21 -20.26 0.38
C ILE A 620 -1.38 -19.28 0.56
N ARG A 621 -2.48 -19.70 1.20
CA ARG A 621 -3.68 -18.85 1.41
C ARG A 621 -4.13 -18.82 2.87
N PRO A 622 -4.64 -17.68 3.39
CA PRO A 622 -5.33 -17.69 4.67
C PRO A 622 -6.62 -18.52 4.59
N ASP A 623 -6.96 -19.25 5.66
CA ASP A 623 -8.25 -19.93 5.75
C ASP A 623 -9.30 -18.99 6.38
N PRO A 624 -10.34 -18.59 5.66
CA PRO A 624 -11.38 -17.71 6.21
C PRO A 624 -12.15 -18.33 7.39
N ARG A 625 -12.11 -19.66 7.57
CA ARG A 625 -12.74 -20.34 8.71
C ARG A 625 -11.89 -20.30 9.98
N GLN A 626 -10.58 -20.10 9.84
CA GLN A 626 -9.64 -19.97 10.95
C GLN A 626 -8.55 -18.94 10.63
N PRO A 627 -8.90 -17.64 10.66
CA PRO A 627 -7.99 -16.53 10.32
C PRO A 627 -6.71 -16.43 11.16
N GLY A 628 -5.75 -15.67 10.65
CA GLY A 628 -4.49 -15.38 11.34
C GLY A 628 -3.45 -16.48 11.24
N TRP A 629 -3.55 -17.37 10.24
CA TRP A 629 -2.57 -18.44 9.96
C TRP A 629 -2.50 -19.58 10.97
N ARG A 630 -3.46 -19.67 11.91
CA ARG A 630 -3.56 -20.84 12.81
C ARG A 630 -3.94 -22.11 12.05
N ARG A 631 -4.81 -21.95 11.07
CA ARG A 631 -5.00 -22.88 9.97
C ARG A 631 -4.91 -22.10 8.67
N PHE A 632 -4.36 -22.71 7.64
CA PHE A 632 -4.21 -22.08 6.33
C PHE A 632 -4.40 -23.10 5.22
N ILE A 633 -4.47 -22.62 3.98
CA ILE A 633 -4.67 -23.47 2.81
C ILE A 633 -3.35 -23.52 2.03
N LEU A 634 -3.00 -24.72 1.57
CA LEU A 634 -1.91 -24.98 0.64
C LEU A 634 -2.46 -25.59 -0.65
N ALA A 635 -2.57 -24.79 -1.70
CA ALA A 635 -3.16 -25.18 -2.97
C ALA A 635 -2.34 -24.63 -4.15
N PRO A 636 -1.12 -25.17 -4.37
CA PRO A 636 -0.28 -24.74 -5.48
C PRO A 636 -0.89 -25.17 -6.81
N GLU A 637 -0.74 -24.32 -7.84
CA GLU A 637 -1.14 -24.62 -9.21
C GLU A 637 0.08 -24.55 -10.14
N PRO A 638 0.92 -25.61 -10.24
CA PRO A 638 1.99 -25.67 -11.22
C PRO A 638 1.44 -25.53 -12.65
N GLY A 639 2.04 -24.67 -13.46
CA GLY A 639 1.53 -24.40 -14.81
C GLY A 639 2.20 -23.22 -15.50
N GLY A 640 1.63 -22.79 -16.63
CA GLY A 640 2.08 -21.59 -17.34
C GLY A 640 3.49 -21.65 -17.91
N GLY A 641 4.06 -22.84 -18.09
CA GLY A 641 5.46 -23.02 -18.53
C GLY A 641 6.50 -22.81 -17.43
N LEU A 642 6.08 -22.57 -16.19
CA LEU A 642 6.99 -22.47 -15.04
C LEU A 642 7.52 -23.86 -14.66
N THR A 643 8.83 -23.96 -14.44
CA THR A 643 9.50 -25.21 -14.03
C THR A 643 9.70 -25.30 -12.51
N PHE A 644 9.62 -24.17 -11.81
CA PHE A 644 9.52 -24.13 -10.36
C PHE A 644 8.87 -22.82 -9.88
N ALA A 645 8.28 -22.86 -8.69
CA ALA A 645 8.00 -21.68 -7.89
C ALA A 645 8.18 -21.96 -6.40
N ARG A 646 8.72 -20.99 -5.66
CA ARG A 646 8.83 -21.00 -4.21
C ARG A 646 8.28 -19.72 -3.62
N ALA A 647 7.59 -19.85 -2.49
CA ALA A 647 7.27 -18.74 -1.62
C ALA A 647 7.44 -19.13 -0.16
N SER A 648 7.66 -18.12 0.67
CA SER A 648 7.51 -18.26 2.12
C SER A 648 6.91 -17.03 2.76
N LEU A 649 6.28 -17.25 3.91
CA LEU A 649 5.61 -16.23 4.70
C LEU A 649 5.95 -16.42 6.18
N GLU A 650 6.51 -15.39 6.80
CA GLU A 650 6.72 -15.32 8.26
C GLU A 650 5.41 -14.95 8.95
N THR A 651 4.74 -15.95 9.53
CA THR A 651 3.48 -15.77 10.27
C THR A 651 3.75 -15.58 11.77
N PRO A 652 2.75 -15.18 12.58
CA PRO A 652 2.89 -15.16 14.05
C PRO A 652 3.25 -16.51 14.68
N TYR A 653 3.04 -17.63 13.96
CA TYR A 653 3.36 -18.97 14.41
C TYR A 653 4.72 -19.48 13.92
N GLY A 654 5.39 -18.74 13.03
CA GLY A 654 6.62 -19.14 12.35
C GLY A 654 6.45 -19.19 10.83
N ARG A 655 7.47 -19.73 10.16
CA ARG A 655 7.56 -19.74 8.71
C ARG A 655 6.62 -20.76 8.09
N VAL A 656 5.82 -20.32 7.12
CA VAL A 656 5.13 -21.17 6.15
C VAL A 656 5.92 -21.14 4.85
N ALA A 657 6.14 -22.29 4.23
CA ALA A 657 6.85 -22.37 2.95
C ALA A 657 6.21 -23.36 2.00
N SER A 658 6.30 -23.03 0.71
CA SER A 658 5.82 -23.87 -0.39
C SER A 658 6.82 -23.75 -1.53
N TYR A 659 7.38 -24.87 -1.97
CA TYR A 659 8.31 -24.94 -3.10
C TYR A 659 7.98 -26.13 -3.97
N TRP A 660 7.45 -25.90 -5.17
CA TRP A 660 7.25 -26.97 -6.14
C TRP A 660 8.23 -26.87 -7.30
N LYS A 661 8.53 -28.02 -7.91
CA LYS A 661 9.43 -28.15 -9.06
C LYS A 661 8.95 -29.25 -9.99
N VAL A 662 8.90 -28.96 -11.29
CA VAL A 662 8.60 -29.97 -12.31
C VAL A 662 9.75 -30.97 -12.39
N GLU A 663 9.42 -32.26 -12.37
CA GLU A 663 10.35 -33.38 -12.49
C GLU A 663 9.92 -34.30 -13.65
N ALA A 664 10.75 -35.28 -14.00
CA ALA A 664 10.35 -36.29 -14.98
C ALA A 664 9.16 -37.10 -14.43
N GLY A 665 8.05 -37.12 -15.17
CA GLY A 665 6.84 -37.88 -14.81
C GLY A 665 5.96 -37.22 -13.73
N GLY A 666 6.11 -35.91 -13.48
CA GLY A 666 5.28 -35.19 -12.50
C GLY A 666 5.97 -33.96 -11.91
N TRP A 667 5.81 -33.75 -10.61
CA TRP A 667 6.46 -32.66 -9.88
C TRP A 667 6.71 -33.03 -8.42
N SER A 668 7.71 -32.40 -7.82
CA SER A 668 7.96 -32.47 -6.37
C SER A 668 7.49 -31.20 -5.68
N TRP A 669 7.15 -31.31 -4.40
CA TRP A 669 6.67 -30.20 -3.59
C TRP A 669 7.16 -30.30 -2.15
N GLU A 670 7.87 -29.28 -1.70
CA GLU A 670 8.36 -29.15 -0.34
C GLU A 670 7.52 -28.12 0.42
N VAL A 671 7.09 -28.49 1.62
CA VAL A 671 6.18 -27.72 2.45
C VAL A 671 6.71 -27.59 3.86
N GLU A 672 6.57 -26.41 4.45
CA GLU A 672 6.81 -26.16 5.88
C GLU A 672 5.52 -25.64 6.53
N VAL A 673 5.03 -26.35 7.54
CA VAL A 673 3.89 -25.98 8.39
C VAL A 673 4.40 -25.73 9.82
N PRO A 674 4.34 -24.50 10.34
CA PRO A 674 4.93 -24.16 11.63
C PRO A 674 4.20 -24.85 12.79
N ALA A 675 4.90 -25.01 13.91
CA ALA A 675 4.34 -25.61 15.12
C ALA A 675 3.03 -24.91 15.57
N ASN A 676 2.13 -25.67 16.17
CA ASN A 676 0.82 -25.19 16.65
C ASN A 676 -0.13 -24.69 15.53
N THR A 677 0.15 -25.06 14.27
CA THR A 677 -0.72 -24.80 13.13
C THR A 677 -1.04 -26.08 12.36
N SER A 678 -1.94 -25.97 11.38
CA SER A 678 -2.24 -27.05 10.42
C SER A 678 -2.60 -26.45 9.06
N ALA A 679 -2.45 -27.23 7.99
CA ALA A 679 -2.84 -26.82 6.65
C ALA A 679 -3.96 -27.70 6.08
N GLU A 680 -4.86 -27.10 5.30
CA GLU A 680 -5.69 -27.82 4.35
C GLU A 680 -5.02 -27.79 2.99
N VAL A 681 -4.69 -28.95 2.45
CA VAL A 681 -4.02 -29.10 1.17
C VAL A 681 -5.05 -29.38 0.07
N HIS A 682 -4.87 -28.78 -1.11
CA HIS A 682 -5.62 -29.12 -2.33
C HIS A 682 -4.66 -29.25 -3.53
N LEU A 683 -4.39 -30.48 -3.95
CA LEU A 683 -3.52 -30.76 -5.11
C LEU A 683 -4.35 -30.94 -6.39
N PRO A 684 -3.86 -30.42 -7.53
CA PRO A 684 -4.52 -30.57 -8.83
C PRO A 684 -4.22 -31.96 -9.43
N VAL A 685 -4.69 -33.03 -8.77
CA VAL A 685 -4.63 -34.42 -9.24
C VAL A 685 -5.93 -35.16 -8.90
N GLU A 686 -6.29 -36.15 -9.72
CA GLU A 686 -7.57 -36.84 -9.59
C GLU A 686 -7.59 -37.84 -8.43
N THR A 687 -6.49 -38.57 -8.21
CA THR A 687 -6.43 -39.63 -7.19
C THR A 687 -5.27 -39.46 -6.21
N ALA A 688 -5.51 -39.85 -4.95
CA ALA A 688 -4.53 -39.88 -3.88
C ALA A 688 -3.38 -40.88 -4.14
N GLU A 689 -3.59 -41.86 -5.01
CA GLU A 689 -2.57 -42.83 -5.42
C GLU A 689 -1.40 -42.18 -6.20
N ASP A 690 -1.65 -41.01 -6.81
CA ASP A 690 -0.63 -40.24 -7.52
C ASP A 690 0.21 -39.36 -6.61
N VAL A 691 -0.07 -39.36 -5.30
CA VAL A 691 0.61 -38.53 -4.31
C VAL A 691 1.40 -39.40 -3.33
N VAL A 692 2.71 -39.19 -3.30
CA VAL A 692 3.63 -39.81 -2.35
C VAL A 692 4.17 -38.74 -1.41
N ALA A 693 4.04 -38.93 -0.09
CA ALA A 693 4.55 -38.02 0.94
C ALA A 693 5.67 -38.69 1.73
N ASP A 694 6.85 -38.08 1.77
CA ASP A 694 8.06 -38.56 2.45
C ASP A 694 8.41 -40.02 2.11
N GLY A 695 8.18 -40.41 0.86
CA GLY A 695 8.45 -41.75 0.36
C GLY A 695 7.39 -42.81 0.71
N ARG A 696 6.23 -42.40 1.23
CA ARG A 696 5.08 -43.27 1.55
C ARG A 696 3.84 -42.85 0.77
N ASP A 697 2.94 -43.79 0.52
CA ASP A 697 1.63 -43.49 -0.06
C ASP A 697 0.87 -42.52 0.85
N LEU A 698 0.15 -41.54 0.26
CA LEU A 698 -0.48 -40.43 1.00
C LEU A 698 -1.33 -40.91 2.18
N LEU A 699 -2.11 -41.99 2.01
CA LEU A 699 -2.99 -42.56 3.04
C LEU A 699 -2.24 -43.12 4.26
N SER A 700 -0.94 -43.39 4.12
CA SER A 700 -0.07 -43.97 5.18
C SER A 700 0.98 -42.99 5.70
N ALA A 701 0.99 -41.75 5.17
CA ALA A 701 1.95 -40.73 5.52
C ALA A 701 1.68 -40.15 6.91
N GLN A 702 2.75 -39.91 7.68
CA GLN A 702 2.63 -39.34 9.01
C GLN A 702 2.21 -37.86 8.93
N GLY A 703 1.29 -37.44 9.80
CA GLY A 703 0.79 -36.05 9.82
C GLY A 703 -0.18 -35.70 8.68
N VAL A 704 -0.60 -36.69 7.88
CA VAL A 704 -1.66 -36.57 6.88
C VAL A 704 -2.95 -37.18 7.44
N SER A 705 -4.07 -36.48 7.26
CA SER A 705 -5.41 -36.95 7.65
C SER A 705 -6.49 -36.41 6.72
N ASP A 706 -7.73 -36.89 6.87
CA ASP A 706 -8.91 -36.38 6.15
C ASP A 706 -8.77 -36.36 4.61
N VAL A 707 -8.14 -37.39 4.04
CA VAL A 707 -7.94 -37.50 2.58
C VAL A 707 -9.27 -37.69 1.87
N ARG A 708 -9.50 -36.86 0.84
CA ARG A 708 -10.71 -36.86 0.01
C ARG A 708 -10.37 -36.56 -1.44
N GLU A 709 -11.07 -37.21 -2.35
CA GLU A 709 -11.00 -37.01 -3.79
C GLU A 709 -12.32 -36.38 -4.25
N ALA A 710 -12.26 -35.19 -4.84
CA ALA A 710 -13.44 -34.49 -5.34
C ALA A 710 -13.04 -33.46 -6.41
N ASP A 711 -13.88 -33.33 -7.44
CA ASP A 711 -13.76 -32.28 -8.47
C ASP A 711 -12.38 -32.25 -9.17
N GLY A 712 -11.81 -33.43 -9.43
CA GLY A 712 -10.49 -33.57 -10.07
C GLY A 712 -9.32 -33.13 -9.17
N ARG A 713 -9.54 -33.09 -7.85
CA ARG A 713 -8.53 -32.70 -6.86
C ARG A 713 -8.47 -33.68 -5.69
N VAL A 714 -7.28 -33.84 -5.15
CA VAL A 714 -7.03 -34.50 -3.87
C VAL A 714 -6.90 -33.43 -2.80
N ALA A 715 -7.71 -33.53 -1.74
CA ALA A 715 -7.59 -32.67 -0.57
C ALA A 715 -7.34 -33.48 0.69
N PHE A 716 -6.58 -32.91 1.62
CA PHE A 716 -6.24 -33.55 2.89
C PHE A 716 -5.81 -32.51 3.92
N ARG A 717 -5.71 -32.92 5.17
CA ARG A 717 -5.18 -32.11 6.26
C ARG A 717 -3.73 -32.49 6.55
N LEU A 718 -2.90 -31.48 6.78
CA LEU A 718 -1.50 -31.60 7.18
C LEU A 718 -1.30 -31.00 8.58
N ASP A 719 -0.64 -31.76 9.46
CA ASP A 719 -0.18 -31.26 10.75
C ASP A 719 1.08 -30.39 10.60
N SER A 720 1.59 -29.83 11.71
CA SER A 720 2.86 -29.10 11.70
C SER A 720 4.04 -30.02 11.39
N GLY A 721 4.93 -29.57 10.50
CA GLY A 721 6.09 -30.34 10.08
C GLY A 721 6.68 -29.83 8.76
N ALA A 722 7.74 -30.49 8.33
CA ALA A 722 8.30 -30.33 7.00
C ALA A 722 8.02 -31.61 6.20
N TYR A 723 7.51 -31.45 4.99
CA TYR A 723 7.04 -32.55 4.16
C TYR A 723 7.59 -32.42 2.74
N ARG A 724 7.93 -33.54 2.13
CA ARG A 724 8.22 -33.61 0.69
C ARG A 724 7.20 -34.52 0.00
N PHE A 725 6.46 -33.94 -0.92
CA PHE A 725 5.55 -34.66 -1.79
C PHE A 725 6.19 -34.89 -3.17
N ARG A 726 5.86 -36.02 -3.77
CA ARG A 726 5.98 -36.26 -5.21
C ARG A 726 4.58 -36.52 -5.75
N VAL A 727 4.21 -35.76 -6.76
CA VAL A 727 2.92 -35.82 -7.43
C VAL A 727 3.17 -36.30 -8.84
N ARG A 728 2.58 -37.44 -9.22
CA ARG A 728 2.74 -38.00 -10.56
C ARG A 728 1.93 -37.18 -11.56
N ALA A 729 2.44 -37.05 -12.78
CA ALA A 729 1.64 -36.54 -13.88
C ALA A 729 0.53 -37.56 -14.21
N PRO A 730 -0.66 -37.09 -14.63
CA PRO A 730 -1.70 -37.95 -15.17
C PRO A 730 -1.21 -38.80 -16.37
#